data_AF-A0A6J2KV93-F1
#
_entry.id   AF-A0A6J2KV93-F1
#
_cell.length_a   1.000
_cell.length_b   1.000
_cell.length_c   1.000
_cell.angle_alpha   90.00
_cell.angle_beta   90.00
_cell.angle_gamma   90.00
#
_symmetry.space_group_name_H-M   'P 1'
#
loop_
_entity.id
_entity.type
_entity.pdbx_description
1 polymer ?
#
loop_
_entity_poly.entity_id
_entity_poly.type
_entity_poly.pdbx_seq_one_letter_code
_entity_poly.pdbx_strand_id
1 'polypeptide(L)'
;MPKNSKVTQREHSNEHVTESVADLLALEEPVDYKQSVLNVAGGVGGKQAVDEELDAEDRPAWNSKLQYILAQIGFSVGLGNIWRFPYLCQKNGGGAYLVPYLVLLIIIGIPLFFLELAVGQRIRRGSIGVWHYVCPRLGGIGFSSCIVCLFVGLYYNVIIGWSIFYFFKSFQYPLPWSECPVVRNGTVAVVETECEKSSATTYFWYREALDISNSISESGGLNWKMTLCLLVAWTIVGLAVVKGIQSSGKVMYFSSLFPYVVLACFLVRGLLLRGAIDGILHMFTPKLDKMLDPQVWREAATQVFFALGLGFGGVIAFSSYNKQDNNCHFDAALVSFINFFTSVLATLVVFAVLGFKANIMNEKCVVENAEKILGYLHTNVLSRDLIPPHVNFSHLTTKDYAEMYKVIMTVKEDRFPALGLDPCLLEDELDKSVQGTGLAFIAFTEAMTHFPASPFWSVMFFLMLINLGLGSMIGTMAGITTPIIDTFKVPKEMFTVGCCVFAFFVGLLFVQRSGNYFVTMFDDYSATLPLTLIVILENIAVAWIYGTKKFMQELTEMLGFRPYRFYFYMWKFVSPLCMAVLTTASVIQLGVTPPGYSAWIKEEAAERYLYFPNWAMALLIILILVATLPIPVVFVLRHFHLLSDGSNTLSVSYKKGRMMKDISNLEENDETRFILNKVPSEAPSPMPTHRSYLGPGGTSPLEPGGDPNGRYGSGYLLASTPESEL
;
A
#
# COMPACT_ATOMS: atom_id res chain seq x y z
N MET A 1 -47.90 52.27 -7.96
CA MET A 1 -46.51 51.98 -7.54
C MET A 1 -46.25 50.47 -7.65
N PRO A 2 -45.03 50.01 -7.95
CA PRO A 2 -44.89 49.29 -9.22
C PRO A 2 -44.14 47.93 -9.22
N LYS A 3 -44.51 47.12 -10.23
CA LYS A 3 -43.66 46.33 -11.14
C LYS A 3 -42.89 45.07 -10.68
N ASN A 4 -43.21 44.02 -11.43
CA ASN A 4 -42.33 43.08 -12.13
C ASN A 4 -41.72 41.87 -11.40
N SER A 5 -42.15 40.71 -11.91
CA SER A 5 -41.37 39.47 -11.97
C SER A 5 -39.99 39.68 -12.59
N LYS A 6 -39.01 38.93 -12.09
CA LYS A 6 -37.85 38.49 -12.88
C LYS A 6 -37.59 37.01 -12.63
N VAL A 7 -37.59 36.26 -13.72
CA VAL A 7 -36.90 34.97 -13.82
C VAL A 7 -35.40 35.25 -13.75
N THR A 8 -34.66 34.50 -12.95
CA THR A 8 -33.20 34.40 -13.05
C THR A 8 -32.82 33.01 -13.52
N GLN A 9 -32.33 32.98 -14.75
CA GLN A 9 -31.76 31.85 -15.46
C GLN A 9 -30.49 31.40 -14.71
N ARG A 10 -30.39 30.12 -14.36
CA ARG A 10 -29.16 29.56 -13.80
C ARG A 10 -28.22 29.25 -14.97
N GLU A 11 -27.21 30.09 -15.17
CA GLU A 11 -26.17 29.83 -16.16
C GLU A 11 -25.35 28.59 -15.76
N HIS A 12 -24.99 27.77 -16.75
CA HIS A 12 -24.01 26.70 -16.58
C HIS A 12 -22.60 27.32 -16.58
N SER A 13 -22.01 27.50 -15.40
CA SER A 13 -20.55 27.67 -15.29
C SER A 13 -19.88 26.29 -15.36
N ASN A 14 -19.05 26.09 -16.38
CA ASN A 14 -18.10 24.99 -16.42
C ASN A 14 -16.85 25.41 -15.62
N GLU A 15 -16.85 25.16 -14.32
CA GLU A 15 -15.64 25.30 -13.48
C GLU A 15 -15.22 23.95 -12.89
N HIS A 16 -13.92 23.66 -12.99
CA HIS A 16 -13.31 22.50 -12.35
C HIS A 16 -13.20 22.75 -10.85
N VAL A 17 -14.13 22.20 -10.07
CA VAL A 17 -14.02 22.19 -8.61
C VAL A 17 -12.92 21.19 -8.21
N THR A 18 -11.74 21.73 -7.92
CA THR A 18 -10.66 21.03 -7.23
C THR A 18 -10.73 21.42 -5.76
N GLU A 19 -11.41 20.61 -4.94
CA GLU A 19 -11.49 20.83 -3.49
C GLU A 19 -10.09 20.72 -2.89
N SER A 20 -9.66 21.74 -2.14
CA SER A 20 -8.39 21.75 -1.43
C SER A 20 -8.49 20.97 -0.12
N VAL A 21 -7.35 20.45 0.37
CA VAL A 21 -7.25 19.87 1.72
C VAL A 21 -7.64 20.90 2.79
N ALA A 22 -7.51 22.20 2.51
CA ALA A 22 -7.98 23.27 3.40
C ALA A 22 -9.51 23.38 3.46
N ASP A 23 -10.23 23.14 2.35
CA ASP A 23 -11.70 23.21 2.31
C ASP A 23 -12.33 22.06 3.10
N LEU A 24 -11.68 20.88 3.08
CA LEU A 24 -12.02 19.72 3.91
C LEU A 24 -11.83 19.97 5.42
N LEU A 25 -11.09 21.02 5.81
CA LEU A 25 -10.90 21.44 7.21
C LEU A 25 -11.82 22.61 7.62
N ALA A 26 -12.50 23.25 6.66
CA ALA A 26 -13.31 24.44 6.91
C ALA A 26 -14.80 24.15 7.14
N LEU A 27 -15.30 22.97 6.77
CA LEU A 27 -16.70 22.57 6.88
C LEU A 27 -16.94 21.64 8.09
N GLU A 28 -16.68 22.15 9.29
CA GLU A 28 -17.01 21.48 10.56
C GLU A 28 -18.31 22.07 11.16
N GLU A 29 -19.45 21.73 10.59
CA GLU A 29 -20.76 21.87 11.25
C GLU A 29 -21.37 20.47 11.52
N PRO A 30 -21.70 20.13 12.79
CA PRO A 30 -22.34 18.87 13.11
C PRO A 30 -23.83 18.91 12.75
N VAL A 31 -24.20 18.34 11.61
CA VAL A 31 -25.62 18.22 11.20
C VAL A 31 -26.33 17.15 12.02
N ASP A 32 -26.97 17.58 13.11
CA ASP A 32 -27.74 16.72 14.02
C ASP A 32 -29.10 16.33 13.40
N TYR A 33 -29.17 15.15 12.78
CA TYR A 33 -30.33 14.72 12.01
C TYR A 33 -31.44 14.09 12.89
N LYS A 34 -32.07 14.92 13.74
CA LYS A 34 -33.36 14.60 14.38
C LYS A 34 -34.41 15.67 14.12
N GLN A 35 -35.53 15.22 13.53
CA GLN A 35 -36.78 15.95 13.29
C GLN A 35 -36.73 17.15 12.32
N SER A 36 -37.00 16.86 11.04
CA SER A 36 -37.63 17.84 10.13
C SER A 36 -38.50 17.14 9.07
N VAL A 37 -39.59 16.49 9.49
CA VAL A 37 -40.67 16.11 8.57
C VAL A 37 -41.66 17.27 8.51
N LEU A 38 -41.85 17.83 7.31
CA LEU A 38 -42.83 18.89 7.06
C LEU A 38 -44.24 18.27 7.08
N ASN A 39 -45.04 18.55 8.11
CA ASN A 39 -46.43 18.10 8.16
C ASN A 39 -47.28 18.86 7.12
N VAL A 40 -47.81 18.14 6.13
CA VAL A 40 -48.86 18.63 5.22
C VAL A 40 -50.01 17.62 5.20
N ALA A 41 -51.23 18.16 5.32
CA ALA A 41 -52.53 17.50 5.26
C ALA A 41 -52.90 16.56 6.43
N GLY A 42 -54.04 16.87 7.07
CA GLY A 42 -54.79 15.90 7.87
C GLY A 42 -55.92 15.26 7.05
N GLY A 43 -56.55 14.20 7.57
CA GLY A 43 -57.77 13.63 6.98
C GLY A 43 -57.78 12.11 6.83
N VAL A 44 -57.94 11.41 7.97
CA VAL A 44 -58.68 10.13 8.14
C VAL A 44 -58.63 9.07 7.01
N GLY A 45 -58.06 7.90 7.33
CA GLY A 45 -58.59 6.61 6.86
C GLY A 45 -57.55 5.58 6.38
N GLY A 46 -57.53 4.40 7.02
CA GLY A 46 -56.84 3.21 6.50
C GLY A 46 -55.85 2.53 7.46
N LYS A 47 -56.32 1.55 8.25
CA LYS A 47 -55.44 0.60 8.95
C LYS A 47 -54.91 -0.45 7.96
N GLN A 48 -53.83 -0.16 7.24
CA GLN A 48 -53.10 -1.17 6.42
C GLN A 48 -51.70 -0.69 5.97
N ALA A 49 -50.82 -0.35 6.93
CA ALA A 49 -49.40 -0.07 6.68
C ALA A 49 -48.59 -0.12 7.99
N VAL A 50 -48.24 -1.32 8.48
CA VAL A 50 -47.35 -1.51 9.65
C VAL A 50 -46.32 -2.65 9.46
N ASP A 51 -46.50 -3.54 8.48
CA ASP A 51 -45.63 -4.73 8.29
C ASP A 51 -44.55 -4.60 7.19
N GLU A 52 -44.30 -3.41 6.62
CA GLU A 52 -43.31 -3.21 5.52
C GLU A 52 -42.02 -2.46 5.91
N GLU A 53 -41.76 -2.18 7.20
CA GLU A 53 -40.60 -1.38 7.66
C GLU A 53 -39.50 -2.18 8.40
N LEU A 54 -39.48 -3.52 8.28
CA LEU A 54 -38.67 -4.42 9.12
C LEU A 54 -37.35 -4.96 8.53
N ASP A 55 -36.94 -4.56 7.32
CA ASP A 55 -35.77 -5.16 6.64
C ASP A 55 -34.75 -4.13 6.08
N ALA A 56 -34.60 -3.00 6.77
CA ALA A 56 -33.53 -2.03 6.55
C ALA A 56 -32.67 -1.84 7.82
N GLU A 57 -31.92 -2.87 8.21
CA GLU A 57 -30.77 -2.68 9.11
C GLU A 57 -29.72 -1.83 8.38
N ASP A 58 -29.75 -0.51 8.60
CA ASP A 58 -28.83 0.42 7.98
C ASP A 58 -27.37 0.06 8.32
N ARG A 59 -26.64 -0.41 7.31
CA ARG A 59 -25.21 -0.76 7.43
C ARG A 59 -24.48 0.47 7.98
N PRO A 60 -23.74 0.35 9.11
CA PRO A 60 -23.16 1.50 9.79
C PRO A 60 -22.22 2.26 8.86
N ALA A 61 -22.32 3.58 8.82
CA ALA A 61 -21.49 4.44 7.99
C ALA A 61 -20.26 4.97 8.75
N TRP A 62 -19.28 5.48 8.00
CA TRP A 62 -18.20 6.30 8.55
C TRP A 62 -18.74 7.65 9.05
N ASN A 63 -18.19 8.18 10.14
CA ASN A 63 -18.63 9.47 10.70
C ASN A 63 -18.23 10.66 9.81
N SER A 64 -17.13 10.54 9.07
CA SER A 64 -16.62 11.58 8.17
C SER A 64 -15.81 10.98 7.01
N LYS A 65 -15.71 11.70 5.89
CA LYS A 65 -14.85 11.28 4.76
C LYS A 65 -13.38 11.20 5.17
N LEU A 66 -12.90 12.13 6.01
CA LEU A 66 -11.54 12.11 6.55
C LEU A 66 -11.28 10.83 7.34
N GLN A 67 -12.21 10.38 8.18
CA GLN A 67 -12.07 9.13 8.95
C GLN A 67 -11.89 7.91 8.05
N TYR A 68 -12.67 7.83 6.96
CA TYR A 68 -12.53 6.76 5.95
C TYR A 68 -11.17 6.84 5.23
N ILE A 69 -10.74 8.03 4.79
CA ILE A 69 -9.45 8.21 4.12
C ILE A 69 -8.27 7.86 5.04
N LEU A 70 -8.30 8.27 6.31
CA LEU A 70 -7.27 7.90 7.29
C LEU A 70 -7.28 6.39 7.60
N ALA A 71 -8.45 5.76 7.62
CA ALA A 71 -8.54 4.30 7.76
C ALA A 71 -7.93 3.55 6.56
N GLN A 72 -8.20 4.03 5.34
CA GLN A 72 -7.66 3.44 4.13
C GLN A 72 -6.15 3.70 3.99
N ILE A 73 -5.67 4.91 4.31
CA ILE A 73 -4.24 5.24 4.37
C ILE A 73 -3.55 4.35 5.40
N GLY A 74 -4.04 4.23 6.62
CA GLY A 74 -3.37 3.43 7.65
C GLY A 74 -3.46 1.91 7.43
N PHE A 75 -4.32 1.42 6.54
CA PHE A 75 -4.28 0.03 6.08
C PHE A 75 -3.20 -0.19 5.00
N SER A 76 -3.17 0.68 3.99
CA SER A 76 -2.21 0.60 2.88
C SER A 76 -0.78 0.98 3.30
N VAL A 77 -0.62 2.01 4.13
CA VAL A 77 0.66 2.44 4.72
C VAL A 77 0.88 1.66 6.00
N GLY A 78 1.74 0.65 5.91
CA GLY A 78 2.04 -0.26 7.01
C GLY A 78 3.54 -0.45 7.24
N LEU A 79 3.84 -1.50 8.01
CA LEU A 79 5.20 -1.93 8.35
C LEU A 79 6.09 -2.16 7.10
N GLY A 80 5.49 -2.67 6.02
CA GLY A 80 6.19 -2.92 4.75
C GLY A 80 6.77 -1.67 4.09
N ASN A 81 6.23 -0.48 4.35
CA ASN A 81 6.78 0.78 3.82
C ASN A 81 8.07 1.20 4.55
N ILE A 82 8.26 0.77 5.81
CA ILE A 82 9.40 1.18 6.65
C ILE A 82 10.63 0.29 6.47
N TRP A 83 10.46 -1.03 6.27
CA TRP A 83 11.61 -1.93 6.05
C TRP A 83 11.60 -2.68 4.72
N ARG A 84 10.46 -3.21 4.27
CA ARG A 84 10.42 -4.08 3.09
C ARG A 84 10.70 -3.27 1.82
N PHE A 85 10.06 -2.11 1.65
CA PHE A 85 10.29 -1.26 0.49
C PHE A 85 11.74 -0.72 0.43
N PRO A 86 12.35 -0.18 1.50
CA PRO A 86 13.75 0.26 1.48
C PRO A 86 14.74 -0.88 1.23
N TYR A 87 14.53 -2.07 1.83
CA TYR A 87 15.33 -3.27 1.58
C TYR A 87 15.26 -3.69 0.11
N LEU A 88 14.06 -3.77 -0.47
CA LEU A 88 13.88 -4.08 -1.90
C LEU A 88 14.52 -3.03 -2.80
N CYS A 89 14.47 -1.74 -2.41
CA CYS A 89 15.15 -0.66 -3.12
C CYS A 89 16.66 -0.87 -3.12
N GLN A 90 17.29 -1.11 -1.96
CA GLN A 90 18.73 -1.37 -1.84
C GLN A 90 19.15 -2.60 -2.67
N LYS A 91 18.49 -3.74 -2.46
CA LYS A 91 18.77 -5.02 -3.14
C LYS A 91 18.67 -4.91 -4.66
N ASN A 92 17.66 -4.20 -5.17
CA ASN A 92 17.31 -4.18 -6.59
C ASN A 92 17.87 -2.96 -7.35
N GLY A 93 18.97 -2.38 -6.87
CA GLY A 93 19.74 -1.37 -7.61
C GLY A 93 19.41 0.09 -7.27
N GLY A 94 18.97 0.35 -6.04
CA GLY A 94 18.66 1.70 -5.55
C GLY A 94 17.52 2.32 -6.34
N GLY A 95 17.76 3.53 -6.86
CA GLY A 95 16.79 4.31 -7.62
C GLY A 95 16.25 3.62 -8.86
N ALA A 96 16.97 2.62 -9.39
CA ALA A 96 16.49 1.78 -10.48
C ALA A 96 15.20 1.03 -10.12
N TYR A 97 15.04 0.56 -8.87
CA TYR A 97 13.84 -0.15 -8.40
C TYR A 97 12.58 0.73 -8.36
N LEU A 98 12.73 2.04 -8.17
CA LEU A 98 11.61 2.98 -8.11
C LEU A 98 10.85 3.06 -9.45
N VAL A 99 11.53 2.81 -10.58
CA VAL A 99 10.94 2.87 -11.92
C VAL A 99 9.98 1.70 -12.17
N PRO A 100 10.37 0.41 -12.06
CA PRO A 100 9.44 -0.72 -12.10
C PRO A 100 8.28 -0.58 -11.12
N TYR A 101 8.54 -0.14 -9.88
CA TYR A 101 7.48 0.05 -8.88
C TYR A 101 6.44 1.09 -9.32
N LEU A 102 6.87 2.28 -9.77
CA LEU A 102 5.96 3.34 -10.22
C LEU A 102 5.18 2.92 -11.47
N VAL A 103 5.83 2.25 -12.42
CA VAL A 103 5.18 1.72 -13.64
C VAL A 103 4.09 0.71 -13.28
N LEU A 104 4.38 -0.26 -12.40
CA LEU A 104 3.43 -1.27 -11.96
C LEU A 104 2.31 -0.69 -11.08
N LEU A 105 2.62 0.34 -10.28
CA LEU A 105 1.62 1.07 -9.50
C LEU A 105 0.59 1.77 -10.42
N ILE A 106 1.03 2.38 -11.52
CA ILE A 106 0.14 3.07 -12.46
C ILE A 106 -0.65 2.10 -13.35
N ILE A 107 -0.02 1.01 -13.83
CA ILE A 107 -0.62 0.07 -14.78
C ILE A 107 -1.50 -1.00 -14.10
N ILE A 108 -1.16 -1.39 -12.87
CA ILE A 108 -1.80 -2.50 -12.16
C ILE A 108 -2.38 -2.03 -10.83
N GLY A 109 -1.59 -1.36 -9.99
CA GLY A 109 -1.99 -0.94 -8.64
C GLY A 109 -3.24 -0.07 -8.61
N ILE A 110 -3.17 1.15 -9.15
CA ILE A 110 -4.26 2.13 -9.16
C ILE A 110 -5.53 1.57 -9.84
N PRO A 111 -5.46 0.92 -11.03
CA PRO A 111 -6.65 0.32 -11.63
C PRO A 111 -7.32 -0.74 -10.77
N LEU A 112 -6.56 -1.69 -10.19
CA LEU A 112 -7.16 -2.77 -9.39
C LEU A 112 -7.67 -2.26 -8.03
N PHE A 113 -6.97 -1.29 -7.44
CA PHE A 113 -7.42 -0.64 -6.20
C PHE A 113 -8.73 0.13 -6.40
N PHE A 114 -8.85 0.88 -7.49
CA PHE A 114 -10.11 1.53 -7.87
C PHE A 114 -11.23 0.50 -8.13
N LEU A 115 -10.93 -0.65 -8.73
CA LEU A 115 -11.89 -1.74 -8.95
C LEU A 115 -12.42 -2.31 -7.62
N GLU A 116 -11.55 -2.69 -6.67
CA GLU A 116 -11.99 -3.19 -5.35
C GLU A 116 -12.82 -2.15 -4.58
N LEU A 117 -12.36 -0.90 -4.54
CA LEU A 117 -13.08 0.20 -3.89
C LEU A 117 -14.48 0.38 -4.48
N ALA A 118 -14.59 0.47 -5.80
CA ALA A 118 -15.86 0.66 -6.49
C ALA A 118 -16.82 -0.54 -6.34
N VAL A 119 -16.32 -1.77 -6.43
CA VAL A 119 -17.15 -2.98 -6.27
C VAL A 119 -17.71 -3.07 -4.84
N GLY A 120 -16.88 -2.81 -3.82
CA GLY A 120 -17.33 -2.77 -2.42
C GLY A 120 -18.36 -1.67 -2.17
N GLN A 121 -18.13 -0.45 -2.67
CA GLN A 121 -19.06 0.68 -2.53
C GLN A 121 -20.38 0.45 -3.28
N ARG A 122 -20.35 -0.19 -4.46
CA ARG A 122 -21.55 -0.51 -5.26
C ARG A 122 -22.47 -1.50 -4.55
N ILE A 123 -21.90 -2.61 -4.08
CA ILE A 123 -22.64 -3.78 -3.57
C ILE A 123 -22.93 -3.66 -2.06
N ARG A 124 -22.14 -2.87 -1.32
CA ARG A 124 -22.27 -2.65 0.15
C ARG A 124 -22.30 -3.94 0.97
N ARG A 125 -21.47 -4.92 0.59
CA ARG A 125 -21.21 -6.18 1.31
C ARG A 125 -19.70 -6.44 1.37
N GLY A 126 -19.26 -7.27 2.31
CA GLY A 126 -17.89 -7.79 2.36
C GLY A 126 -17.57 -8.75 1.21
N SER A 127 -16.28 -9.07 1.04
CA SER A 127 -15.71 -9.83 -0.09
C SER A 127 -16.49 -11.09 -0.48
N ILE A 128 -16.87 -11.97 0.47
CA ILE A 128 -17.68 -13.18 0.19
C ILE A 128 -19.02 -12.82 -0.48
N GLY A 129 -19.74 -11.83 0.05
CA GLY A 129 -21.03 -11.39 -0.49
C GLY A 129 -20.90 -10.69 -1.84
N VAL A 130 -19.81 -9.93 -2.04
CA VAL A 130 -19.43 -9.30 -3.30
C VAL A 130 -19.20 -10.35 -4.39
N TRP A 131 -18.30 -11.31 -4.16
CA TRP A 131 -17.96 -12.29 -5.19
C TRP A 131 -19.11 -13.24 -5.51
N HIS A 132 -19.97 -13.56 -4.53
CA HIS A 132 -21.23 -14.26 -4.78
C HIS A 132 -22.18 -13.46 -5.70
N TYR A 133 -22.30 -12.15 -5.52
CA TYR A 133 -23.15 -11.28 -6.35
C TYR A 133 -22.60 -11.11 -7.78
N VAL A 134 -21.29 -10.90 -7.92
CA VAL A 134 -20.62 -10.69 -9.22
C VAL A 134 -20.59 -11.98 -10.05
N CYS A 135 -20.20 -13.10 -9.45
CA CYS A 135 -20.20 -14.41 -10.10
C CYS A 135 -20.39 -15.52 -9.06
N PRO A 136 -21.60 -16.10 -8.92
CA PRO A 136 -21.89 -17.16 -7.95
C PRO A 136 -20.86 -18.31 -7.95
N ARG A 137 -20.43 -18.76 -9.15
CA ARG A 137 -19.43 -19.83 -9.33
C ARG A 137 -18.03 -19.49 -8.82
N LEU A 138 -17.67 -18.20 -8.74
CA LEU A 138 -16.40 -17.72 -8.20
C LEU A 138 -16.51 -17.16 -6.77
N GLY A 139 -17.63 -17.41 -6.06
CA GLY A 139 -17.78 -17.01 -4.66
C GLY A 139 -16.70 -17.55 -3.70
N GLY A 140 -15.90 -18.54 -4.12
CA GLY A 140 -14.75 -19.04 -3.38
C GLY A 140 -13.59 -18.03 -3.25
N ILE A 141 -13.52 -17.01 -4.12
CA ILE A 141 -12.55 -15.92 -4.04
C ILE A 141 -12.60 -15.26 -2.66
N GLY A 142 -13.79 -14.85 -2.20
CA GLY A 142 -13.91 -14.15 -0.91
C GLY A 142 -13.54 -15.00 0.31
N PHE A 143 -13.71 -16.33 0.23
CA PHE A 143 -13.22 -17.25 1.28
C PHE A 143 -11.69 -17.37 1.23
N SER A 144 -11.10 -17.41 0.03
CA SER A 144 -9.64 -17.39 -0.18
C SER A 144 -9.01 -16.12 0.40
N SER A 145 -9.58 -14.94 0.12
CA SER A 145 -9.17 -13.66 0.73
C SER A 145 -9.22 -13.67 2.26
N CYS A 146 -10.23 -14.30 2.87
CA CYS A 146 -10.33 -14.41 4.33
C CYS A 146 -9.20 -15.28 4.92
N ILE A 147 -8.86 -16.40 4.28
CA ILE A 147 -7.76 -17.28 4.74
C ILE A 147 -6.41 -16.57 4.59
N VAL A 148 -6.18 -15.86 3.48
CA VAL A 148 -4.95 -15.08 3.30
C VAL A 148 -4.84 -13.94 4.31
N CYS A 149 -5.94 -13.21 4.58
CA CYS A 149 -5.96 -12.23 5.67
C CYS A 149 -5.63 -12.85 7.03
N LEU A 150 -6.12 -14.05 7.32
CA LEU A 150 -5.76 -14.76 8.55
C LEU A 150 -4.25 -15.05 8.58
N PHE A 151 -3.67 -15.57 7.50
CA PHE A 151 -2.22 -15.84 7.45
C PHE A 151 -1.38 -14.57 7.63
N VAL A 152 -1.72 -13.47 6.95
CA VAL A 152 -0.98 -12.21 7.09
C VAL A 152 -1.17 -11.59 8.48
N GLY A 153 -2.40 -11.59 9.00
CA GLY A 153 -2.71 -11.09 10.33
C GLY A 153 -2.01 -11.86 11.45
N LEU A 154 -1.74 -13.15 11.28
CA LEU A 154 -0.99 -13.97 12.22
C LEU A 154 0.44 -13.47 12.40
N TYR A 155 1.23 -13.37 11.31
CA TYR A 155 2.64 -13.00 11.44
C TYR A 155 2.86 -11.48 11.60
N TYR A 156 2.03 -10.62 11.01
CA TYR A 156 2.11 -9.16 11.24
C TYR A 156 1.97 -8.82 12.73
N ASN A 157 1.05 -9.48 13.45
CA ASN A 157 0.85 -9.21 14.87
C ASN A 157 2.00 -9.71 15.77
N VAL A 158 2.80 -10.68 15.30
CA VAL A 158 4.05 -11.10 15.95
C VAL A 158 5.09 -9.99 15.87
N ILE A 159 5.19 -9.31 14.72
CA ILE A 159 6.13 -8.19 14.54
C ILE A 159 5.70 -6.96 15.36
N ILE A 160 4.39 -6.76 15.57
CA ILE A 160 3.87 -5.79 16.55
C ILE A 160 4.30 -6.22 17.97
N GLY A 161 4.23 -7.51 18.30
CA GLY A 161 4.78 -8.06 19.54
C GLY A 161 6.27 -7.76 19.74
N TRP A 162 7.11 -7.95 18.72
CA TRP A 162 8.52 -7.56 18.75
C TRP A 162 8.71 -6.06 18.97
N SER A 163 7.90 -5.23 18.30
CA SER A 163 7.91 -3.77 18.48
C SER A 163 7.51 -3.36 19.91
N ILE A 164 6.54 -4.04 20.52
CA ILE A 164 6.13 -3.85 21.92
C ILE A 164 7.26 -4.21 22.89
N PHE A 165 7.97 -5.32 22.65
CA PHE A 165 9.12 -5.72 23.47
C PHE A 165 10.22 -4.62 23.48
N TYR A 166 10.60 -4.14 22.30
CA TYR A 166 11.60 -3.07 22.17
C TYR A 166 11.10 -1.73 22.74
N PHE A 167 9.82 -1.38 22.55
CA PHE A 167 9.22 -0.17 23.13
C PHE A 167 9.39 -0.16 24.66
N PHE A 168 9.03 -1.23 25.36
CA PHE A 168 9.23 -1.31 26.81
C PHE A 168 10.71 -1.32 27.23
N LYS A 169 11.60 -1.88 26.40
CA LYS A 169 13.05 -1.87 26.63
C LYS A 169 13.73 -0.52 26.33
N SER A 170 13.03 0.43 25.70
CA SER A 170 13.56 1.76 25.36
C SER A 170 13.55 2.75 26.53
N PHE A 171 12.84 2.48 27.63
CA PHE A 171 12.68 3.40 28.76
C PHE A 171 13.85 3.42 29.76
N GLN A 172 15.07 3.12 29.31
CA GLN A 172 16.26 3.08 30.16
C GLN A 172 17.49 3.66 29.44
N TYR A 173 18.44 4.18 30.23
CA TYR A 173 19.73 4.70 29.77
C TYR A 173 20.86 4.07 30.60
N PRO A 174 21.88 3.45 29.97
CA PRO A 174 22.02 3.20 28.53
C PRO A 174 20.94 2.24 27.98
N LEU A 175 20.78 2.23 26.65
CA LEU A 175 19.89 1.28 25.97
C LEU A 175 20.44 -0.15 26.10
N PRO A 176 19.59 -1.19 26.26
CA PRO A 176 20.07 -2.55 26.54
C PRO A 176 20.82 -3.23 25.38
N TRP A 177 20.89 -2.58 24.22
CA TRP A 177 21.60 -3.04 23.02
C TRP A 177 22.76 -2.11 22.61
N SER A 178 23.21 -1.21 23.49
CA SER A 178 24.35 -0.32 23.20
C SER A 178 25.72 -0.95 23.44
N GLU A 179 25.81 -1.92 24.35
CA GLU A 179 27.07 -2.54 24.81
C GLU A 179 26.94 -4.06 24.88
N CYS A 180 28.04 -4.78 24.66
CA CYS A 180 28.07 -6.23 24.81
C CYS A 180 28.09 -6.65 26.28
N PRO A 181 27.38 -7.73 26.67
CA PRO A 181 27.46 -8.25 28.03
C PRO A 181 28.84 -8.85 28.32
N VAL A 182 29.28 -8.71 29.57
CA VAL A 182 30.57 -9.21 30.05
C VAL A 182 30.33 -10.36 31.02
N VAL A 183 30.79 -11.56 30.66
CA VAL A 183 30.68 -12.78 31.46
C VAL A 183 31.90 -12.89 32.38
N ARG A 184 31.66 -13.09 33.68
CA ARG A 184 32.72 -13.28 34.68
C ARG A 184 32.96 -14.77 34.95
N ASN A 185 33.97 -15.33 34.29
CA ASN A 185 34.46 -16.68 34.60
C ASN A 185 35.57 -16.57 35.66
N GLY A 186 35.16 -16.52 36.94
CA GLY A 186 36.06 -16.35 38.07
C GLY A 186 36.61 -14.92 38.15
N THR A 187 37.94 -14.78 38.12
CA THR A 187 38.64 -13.48 38.15
C THR A 187 38.71 -12.78 36.79
N VAL A 188 38.44 -13.48 35.69
CA VAL A 188 38.52 -12.93 34.34
C VAL A 188 37.13 -12.50 33.88
N ALA A 189 37.02 -11.22 33.53
CA ALA A 189 35.85 -10.65 32.85
C ALA A 189 36.10 -10.71 31.34
N VAL A 190 35.32 -11.54 30.63
CA VAL A 190 35.44 -11.74 29.18
C VAL A 190 34.15 -11.24 28.52
N VAL A 191 34.27 -10.50 27.42
CA VAL A 191 33.10 -10.09 26.63
C VAL A 191 32.49 -11.34 25.98
N GLU A 192 31.15 -11.41 25.88
CA GLU A 192 30.51 -12.55 25.23
C GLU A 192 30.97 -12.68 23.76
N THR A 193 31.63 -13.79 23.42
CA THR A 193 32.33 -13.95 22.12
C THR A 193 31.41 -13.89 20.91
N GLU A 194 30.12 -14.24 21.07
CA GLU A 194 29.11 -14.08 20.01
C GLU A 194 28.79 -12.60 19.74
N CYS A 195 28.83 -11.77 20.78
CA CYS A 195 28.56 -10.33 20.68
C CYS A 195 29.76 -9.57 20.11
N GLU A 196 30.98 -9.93 20.54
CA GLU A 196 32.24 -9.35 20.06
C GLU A 196 32.45 -9.60 18.55
N LYS A 197 32.12 -10.80 18.05
CA LYS A 197 32.19 -11.13 16.61
C LYS A 197 31.12 -10.46 15.73
N SER A 198 30.00 -10.03 16.33
CA SER A 198 28.85 -9.51 15.59
C SER A 198 28.59 -8.05 15.93
N SER A 199 27.56 -7.75 16.72
CA SER A 199 27.37 -6.45 17.36
C SER A 199 26.43 -6.56 18.55
N ALA A 200 26.47 -5.57 19.47
CA ALA A 200 25.56 -5.50 20.61
C ALA A 200 24.07 -5.52 20.21
N THR A 201 23.71 -4.92 19.07
CA THR A 201 22.34 -4.96 18.53
C THR A 201 21.97 -6.31 17.94
N THR A 202 22.87 -6.95 17.20
CA THR A 202 22.67 -8.28 16.60
C THR A 202 22.54 -9.34 17.68
N TYR A 203 23.42 -9.31 18.69
CA TYR A 203 23.34 -10.17 19.87
C TYR A 203 22.03 -9.95 20.64
N PHE A 204 21.64 -8.69 20.90
CA PHE A 204 20.40 -8.40 21.61
C PHE A 204 19.17 -8.95 20.85
N TRP A 205 19.12 -8.81 19.53
CA TRP A 205 18.05 -9.37 18.71
C TRP A 205 18.00 -10.91 18.76
N TYR A 206 19.10 -11.58 18.46
CA TYR A 206 19.10 -13.04 18.33
C TYR A 206 19.14 -13.80 19.66
N ARG A 207 19.71 -13.23 20.74
CA ARG A 207 19.84 -13.90 22.05
C ARG A 207 18.90 -13.35 23.12
N GLU A 208 18.80 -12.03 23.30
CA GLU A 208 17.98 -11.48 24.39
C GLU A 208 16.50 -11.30 24.03
N ALA A 209 16.20 -10.94 22.78
CA ALA A 209 14.85 -10.78 22.30
C ALA A 209 14.27 -12.14 21.86
N LEU A 210 14.77 -12.71 20.76
CA LEU A 210 14.23 -13.93 20.16
C LEU A 210 14.65 -15.21 20.89
N ASP A 211 15.91 -15.27 21.36
CA ASP A 211 16.55 -16.51 21.87
C ASP A 211 16.52 -17.62 20.80
N ILE A 212 17.09 -17.31 19.62
CA ILE A 212 16.89 -18.07 18.37
C ILE A 212 17.64 -19.42 18.36
N SER A 213 17.04 -20.43 17.76
CA SER A 213 17.70 -21.73 17.49
C SER A 213 18.53 -21.71 16.19
N ASN A 214 19.44 -22.66 16.03
CA ASN A 214 20.32 -22.73 14.85
C ASN A 214 19.59 -23.20 13.57
N SER A 215 18.40 -23.81 13.70
CA SER A 215 17.61 -24.28 12.56
C SER A 215 16.11 -24.33 12.85
N ILE A 216 15.29 -24.32 11.79
CA ILE A 216 13.83 -24.43 11.91
C ILE A 216 13.34 -25.76 12.52
N SER A 217 14.16 -26.81 12.52
CA SER A 217 13.80 -28.11 13.12
C SER A 217 13.97 -28.13 14.64
N GLU A 218 14.70 -27.17 15.22
CA GLU A 218 14.91 -27.03 16.65
C GLU A 218 13.90 -26.02 17.22
N SER A 219 12.72 -26.48 17.64
CA SER A 219 11.69 -25.56 18.17
C SER A 219 12.12 -24.81 19.43
N GLY A 220 13.00 -25.42 20.23
CA GLY A 220 13.68 -24.81 21.38
C GLY A 220 12.79 -24.37 22.56
N GLY A 221 11.47 -24.55 22.47
CA GLY A 221 10.48 -24.10 23.45
C GLY A 221 9.85 -22.75 23.12
N LEU A 222 8.84 -22.35 23.91
CA LEU A 222 8.19 -21.04 23.80
C LEU A 222 8.98 -19.97 24.55
N ASN A 223 9.29 -18.85 23.90
CA ASN A 223 9.87 -17.69 24.54
C ASN A 223 8.76 -16.91 25.29
N TRP A 224 8.80 -16.95 26.62
CA TRP A 224 7.75 -16.34 27.46
C TRP A 224 7.68 -14.81 27.31
N LYS A 225 8.82 -14.14 27.10
CA LYS A 225 8.90 -12.68 26.88
C LYS A 225 8.06 -12.32 25.65
N MET A 226 8.28 -13.04 24.55
CA MET A 226 7.58 -12.83 23.28
C MET A 226 6.11 -13.30 23.31
N THR A 227 5.81 -14.36 24.05
CA THR A 227 4.44 -14.82 24.29
C THR A 227 3.59 -13.75 24.98
N LEU A 228 4.14 -13.06 25.99
CA LEU A 228 3.47 -11.95 26.66
C LEU A 228 3.26 -10.76 25.71
N CYS A 229 4.27 -10.38 24.94
CA CYS A 229 4.14 -9.30 23.96
C CYS A 229 3.11 -9.60 22.86
N LEU A 230 3.02 -10.85 22.40
CA LEU A 230 2.00 -11.30 21.44
C LEU A 230 0.57 -11.22 22.05
N LEU A 231 0.40 -11.58 23.33
CA LEU A 231 -0.87 -11.44 24.03
C LEU A 231 -1.30 -9.97 24.12
N VAL A 232 -0.38 -9.07 24.45
CA VAL A 232 -0.62 -7.62 24.47
C VAL A 232 -0.98 -7.11 23.07
N ALA A 233 -0.26 -7.53 22.03
CA ALA A 233 -0.56 -7.16 20.64
C ALA A 233 -1.99 -7.55 20.22
N TRP A 234 -2.39 -8.82 20.42
CA TRP A 234 -3.75 -9.28 20.14
C TRP A 234 -4.82 -8.58 20.99
N THR A 235 -4.49 -8.20 22.22
CA THR A 235 -5.41 -7.42 23.09
C THR A 235 -5.61 -6.01 22.53
N ILE A 236 -4.55 -5.32 22.10
CA ILE A 236 -4.64 -3.98 21.49
C ILE A 236 -5.46 -4.02 20.19
N VAL A 237 -5.18 -4.99 19.30
CA VAL A 237 -5.93 -5.17 18.04
C VAL A 237 -7.40 -5.51 18.34
N GLY A 238 -7.67 -6.41 19.29
CA GLY A 238 -9.03 -6.76 19.71
C GLY A 238 -9.82 -5.56 20.21
N LEU A 239 -9.24 -4.74 21.09
CA LEU A 239 -9.87 -3.51 21.59
C LEU A 239 -10.11 -2.48 20.49
N ALA A 240 -9.17 -2.33 19.54
CA ALA A 240 -9.33 -1.41 18.41
C ALA A 240 -10.47 -1.84 17.44
N VAL A 241 -10.72 -3.14 17.30
CA VAL A 241 -11.67 -3.71 16.32
C VAL A 241 -13.00 -4.18 16.93
N VAL A 242 -13.16 -4.28 18.26
CA VAL A 242 -14.36 -4.90 18.89
C VAL A 242 -15.70 -4.29 18.43
N LYS A 243 -15.83 -2.96 18.32
CA LYS A 243 -17.02 -2.29 17.75
C LYS A 243 -16.96 -2.07 16.23
N GLY A 244 -15.93 -2.60 15.57
CA GLY A 244 -15.56 -2.32 14.18
C GLY A 244 -15.37 -0.83 13.92
N ILE A 245 -15.80 -0.35 12.75
CA ILE A 245 -15.53 1.02 12.25
C ILE A 245 -15.77 2.15 13.26
N GLN A 246 -16.76 2.04 14.16
CA GLN A 246 -17.03 3.07 15.19
C GLN A 246 -15.90 3.22 16.24
N SER A 247 -15.19 2.13 16.54
CA SER A 247 -14.00 2.13 17.40
C SER A 247 -12.75 2.36 16.56
N SER A 248 -12.58 1.56 15.52
CA SER A 248 -11.38 1.56 14.68
C SER A 248 -11.13 2.95 14.07
N GLY A 249 -12.16 3.59 13.52
CA GLY A 249 -12.06 4.93 12.95
C GLY A 249 -11.70 6.03 13.95
N LYS A 250 -11.86 5.82 15.27
CA LYS A 250 -11.34 6.76 16.29
C LYS A 250 -9.85 6.53 16.54
N VAL A 251 -9.43 5.27 16.60
CA VAL A 251 -8.02 4.87 16.75
C VAL A 251 -7.19 5.33 15.54
N MET A 252 -7.74 5.25 14.33
CA MET A 252 -7.02 5.63 13.10
C MET A 252 -6.51 7.07 13.11
N TYR A 253 -7.23 8.05 13.69
CA TYR A 253 -6.77 9.45 13.75
C TYR A 253 -5.37 9.60 14.34
N PHE A 254 -5.08 8.91 15.45
CA PHE A 254 -3.73 8.89 16.02
C PHE A 254 -2.82 7.91 15.26
N SER A 255 -3.31 6.69 15.02
CA SER A 255 -2.51 5.59 14.47
C SER A 255 -1.96 5.86 13.06
N SER A 256 -2.67 6.62 12.22
CA SER A 256 -2.24 6.96 10.86
C SER A 256 -1.44 8.27 10.80
N LEU A 257 -1.67 9.24 11.68
CA LEU A 257 -0.99 10.54 11.64
C LEU A 257 0.33 10.55 12.41
N PHE A 258 0.41 9.86 13.56
CA PHE A 258 1.61 9.83 14.38
C PHE A 258 2.87 9.33 13.62
N PRO A 259 2.80 8.27 12.78
CA PRO A 259 3.93 7.85 11.97
C PRO A 259 4.53 8.92 11.06
N TYR A 260 3.70 9.80 10.48
CA TYR A 260 4.20 10.90 9.63
C TYR A 260 4.98 11.94 10.43
N VAL A 261 4.53 12.25 11.65
CA VAL A 261 5.26 13.14 12.57
C VAL A 261 6.62 12.53 12.91
N VAL A 262 6.66 11.24 13.25
CA VAL A 262 7.90 10.53 13.57
C VAL A 262 8.84 10.48 12.36
N LEU A 263 8.36 10.13 11.16
CA LEU A 263 9.15 10.13 9.92
C LEU A 263 9.73 11.53 9.61
N ALA A 264 8.95 12.60 9.80
CA ALA A 264 9.44 13.97 9.61
C ALA A 264 10.55 14.32 10.62
N CYS A 265 10.38 13.97 11.91
CA CYS A 265 11.40 14.16 12.93
C CYS A 265 12.69 13.38 12.62
N PHE A 266 12.57 12.12 12.19
CA PHE A 266 13.71 11.29 11.79
C PHE A 266 14.37 11.78 10.50
N LEU A 267 13.62 12.34 9.54
CA LEU A 267 14.19 12.95 8.34
C LEU A 267 15.04 14.17 8.71
N VAL A 268 14.49 15.12 9.49
CA VAL A 268 15.23 16.30 9.94
C VAL A 268 16.45 15.89 10.76
N ARG A 269 16.31 14.94 11.68
CA ARG A 269 17.45 14.45 12.47
C ARG A 269 18.50 13.76 11.60
N GLY A 270 18.08 12.97 10.64
CA GLY A 270 18.90 12.18 9.72
C GLY A 270 19.72 13.06 8.77
N LEU A 271 19.10 14.08 8.16
CA LEU A 271 19.79 15.05 7.30
C LEU A 271 20.83 15.89 8.05
N LEU A 272 20.71 16.01 9.38
CA LEU A 272 21.70 16.66 10.26
C LEU A 272 22.83 15.73 10.73
N LEU A 273 22.90 14.48 10.24
CA LEU A 273 24.00 13.55 10.50
C LEU A 273 25.11 13.68 9.46
N ARG A 274 26.34 13.44 9.89
CA ARG A 274 27.48 13.27 8.96
C ARG A 274 27.26 11.99 8.14
N GLY A 275 27.62 12.01 6.87
CA GLY A 275 27.48 10.83 5.99
C GLY A 275 26.06 10.53 5.49
N ALA A 276 25.04 11.28 5.92
CA ALA A 276 23.66 11.07 5.44
C ALA A 276 23.51 11.28 3.93
N ILE A 277 24.28 12.20 3.35
CA ILE A 277 24.30 12.48 1.91
C ILE A 277 24.81 11.28 1.11
N ASP A 278 25.80 10.54 1.61
CA ASP A 278 26.37 9.38 0.90
C ASP A 278 25.33 8.26 0.76
N GLY A 279 24.55 8.02 1.82
CA GLY A 279 23.43 7.08 1.79
C GLY A 279 22.30 7.54 0.86
N ILE A 280 21.94 8.83 0.86
CA ILE A 280 20.93 9.38 -0.06
C ILE A 280 21.42 9.32 -1.52
N LEU A 281 22.70 9.58 -1.77
CA LEU A 281 23.29 9.46 -3.10
C LEU A 281 23.23 8.01 -3.57
N HIS A 282 23.61 7.06 -2.71
CA HIS A 282 23.49 5.62 -2.97
C HIS A 282 22.03 5.19 -3.23
N MET A 283 21.04 5.78 -2.55
CA MET A 283 19.62 5.57 -2.86
C MET A 283 19.26 6.02 -4.28
N PHE A 284 19.77 7.16 -4.75
CA PHE A 284 19.39 7.74 -6.04
C PHE A 284 20.27 7.33 -7.22
N THR A 285 21.45 6.73 -7.01
CA THR A 285 22.31 6.20 -8.07
C THR A 285 21.69 4.92 -8.67
N PRO A 286 21.20 4.93 -9.93
CA PRO A 286 20.43 3.81 -10.46
C PRO A 286 21.35 2.75 -11.09
N LYS A 287 21.43 1.56 -10.50
CA LYS A 287 22.13 0.40 -11.10
C LYS A 287 21.24 -0.24 -12.19
N LEU A 288 21.13 0.42 -13.35
CA LEU A 288 20.14 0.11 -14.41
C LEU A 288 20.15 -1.36 -14.89
N ASP A 289 21.31 -2.02 -14.90
CA ASP A 289 21.46 -3.42 -15.30
C ASP A 289 20.57 -4.37 -14.48
N LYS A 290 20.25 -4.02 -13.22
CA LYS A 290 19.35 -4.79 -12.36
C LYS A 290 17.92 -4.83 -12.89
N MET A 291 17.46 -3.82 -13.65
CA MET A 291 16.10 -3.81 -14.20
C MET A 291 15.87 -4.83 -15.32
N LEU A 292 16.94 -5.43 -15.86
CA LEU A 292 16.86 -6.53 -16.83
C LEU A 292 16.51 -7.86 -16.17
N ASP A 293 16.68 -7.98 -14.84
CA ASP A 293 16.33 -9.19 -14.10
C ASP A 293 14.80 -9.26 -13.87
N PRO A 294 14.10 -10.31 -14.36
CA PRO A 294 12.67 -10.52 -14.10
C PRO A 294 12.30 -10.55 -12.61
N GLN A 295 13.24 -10.89 -11.72
CA GLN A 295 13.01 -10.90 -10.27
C GLN A 295 12.65 -9.51 -9.73
N VAL A 296 13.27 -8.44 -10.26
CA VAL A 296 13.03 -7.07 -9.82
C VAL A 296 11.58 -6.64 -10.10
N TRP A 297 11.07 -6.96 -11.29
CA TRP A 297 9.68 -6.66 -11.67
C TRP A 297 8.67 -7.47 -10.86
N ARG A 298 8.98 -8.72 -10.55
CA ARG A 298 8.15 -9.57 -9.68
C ARG A 298 8.10 -9.06 -8.24
N GLU A 299 9.24 -8.68 -7.68
CA GLU A 299 9.33 -8.12 -6.32
C GLU A 299 8.61 -6.77 -6.24
N ALA A 300 8.78 -5.91 -7.24
CA ALA A 300 8.05 -4.64 -7.34
C ALA A 300 6.52 -4.86 -7.44
N ALA A 301 6.05 -5.80 -8.25
CA ALA A 301 4.61 -6.09 -8.37
C ALA A 301 4.04 -6.65 -7.06
N THR A 302 4.76 -7.57 -6.42
CA THR A 302 4.40 -8.11 -5.11
C THR A 302 4.28 -6.99 -4.07
N GLN A 303 5.25 -6.08 -4.04
CA GLN A 303 5.23 -4.93 -3.15
C GLN A 303 4.02 -4.01 -3.41
N VAL A 304 3.59 -3.81 -4.67
CA VAL A 304 2.36 -3.05 -4.98
C VAL A 304 1.11 -3.72 -4.40
N PHE A 305 0.98 -5.06 -4.47
CA PHE A 305 -0.20 -5.76 -3.92
C PHE A 305 -0.25 -5.67 -2.39
N PHE A 306 0.88 -5.93 -1.72
CA PHE A 306 0.97 -5.81 -0.26
C PHE A 306 0.79 -4.37 0.23
N ALA A 307 1.34 -3.36 -0.47
CA ALA A 307 1.26 -1.95 -0.05
C ALA A 307 -0.08 -1.27 -0.38
N LEU A 308 -0.93 -1.86 -1.24
CA LEU A 308 -2.31 -1.37 -1.44
C LEU A 308 -3.36 -2.25 -0.75
N GLY A 309 -2.98 -3.46 -0.31
CA GLY A 309 -3.91 -4.43 0.29
C GLY A 309 -4.80 -5.14 -0.72
N LEU A 310 -4.31 -5.36 -1.94
CA LEU A 310 -5.09 -5.92 -3.06
C LEU A 310 -5.34 -7.43 -2.92
N GLY A 311 -6.58 -7.86 -3.12
CA GLY A 311 -7.04 -9.24 -2.96
C GLY A 311 -7.28 -9.69 -1.51
N PHE A 312 -6.98 -8.83 -0.53
CA PHE A 312 -7.25 -9.09 0.89
C PHE A 312 -8.74 -8.97 1.20
N GLY A 313 -9.49 -8.16 0.45
CA GLY A 313 -10.89 -7.85 0.73
C GLY A 313 -11.10 -6.87 1.90
N GLY A 314 -10.03 -6.41 2.57
CA GLY A 314 -10.08 -5.30 3.54
C GLY A 314 -10.47 -3.98 2.89
N VAL A 315 -9.97 -3.71 1.67
CA VAL A 315 -10.34 -2.56 0.82
C VAL A 315 -11.85 -2.57 0.53
N ILE A 316 -12.35 -3.72 0.04
CA ILE A 316 -13.78 -3.97 -0.21
C ILE A 316 -14.62 -3.78 1.07
N ALA A 317 -14.12 -4.26 2.22
CA ALA A 317 -14.79 -4.11 3.51
C ALA A 317 -14.92 -2.63 3.91
N PHE A 318 -13.86 -1.82 3.81
CA PHE A 318 -13.90 -0.40 4.14
C PHE A 318 -14.79 0.42 3.20
N SER A 319 -14.73 0.19 1.88
CA SER A 319 -15.55 0.92 0.91
C SER A 319 -17.03 0.54 0.99
N SER A 320 -17.36 -0.67 1.43
CA SER A 320 -18.76 -1.10 1.63
C SER A 320 -19.55 -0.26 2.64
N TYR A 321 -18.85 0.41 3.57
CA TYR A 321 -19.43 1.29 4.58
C TYR A 321 -19.60 2.74 4.11
N ASN A 322 -19.09 3.11 2.92
CA ASN A 322 -19.35 4.42 2.32
C ASN A 322 -20.78 4.53 1.75
N LYS A 323 -21.19 5.77 1.50
CA LYS A 323 -22.35 6.08 0.65
C LYS A 323 -22.04 5.71 -0.80
N GLN A 324 -23.07 5.41 -1.59
CA GLN A 324 -22.88 4.97 -2.97
C GLN A 324 -22.35 6.09 -3.88
N ASP A 325 -22.71 7.35 -3.62
CA ASP A 325 -22.34 8.56 -4.38
C ASP A 325 -20.93 9.10 -4.07
N ASN A 326 -20.18 8.47 -3.15
CA ASN A 326 -18.84 8.93 -2.81
C ASN A 326 -17.83 8.75 -3.97
N ASN A 327 -16.93 9.71 -4.17
CA ASN A 327 -15.96 9.71 -5.28
C ASN A 327 -14.79 8.73 -5.04
N CYS A 328 -15.06 7.44 -5.14
CA CYS A 328 -14.05 6.38 -4.94
C CYS A 328 -12.90 6.40 -5.96
N HIS A 329 -13.06 7.07 -7.11
CA HIS A 329 -11.96 7.29 -8.07
C HIS A 329 -10.90 8.25 -7.50
N PHE A 330 -11.33 9.38 -6.93
CA PHE A 330 -10.42 10.32 -6.26
C PHE A 330 -9.75 9.66 -5.06
N ASP A 331 -10.51 8.94 -4.24
CA ASP A 331 -9.98 8.24 -3.07
C ASP A 331 -8.93 7.18 -3.46
N ALA A 332 -9.17 6.43 -4.55
CA ALA A 332 -8.22 5.44 -5.08
C ALA A 332 -6.88 6.08 -5.49
N ALA A 333 -6.93 7.19 -6.22
CA ALA A 333 -5.75 7.92 -6.67
C ALA A 333 -5.00 8.56 -5.49
N LEU A 334 -5.72 9.21 -4.57
CA LEU A 334 -5.15 9.89 -3.40
C LEU A 334 -4.40 8.91 -2.48
N VAL A 335 -5.03 7.80 -2.09
CA VAL A 335 -4.39 6.81 -1.21
C VAL A 335 -3.17 6.18 -1.89
N SER A 336 -3.27 5.84 -3.18
CA SER A 336 -2.16 5.25 -3.93
C SER A 336 -0.96 6.21 -4.03
N PHE A 337 -1.23 7.50 -4.24
CA PHE A 337 -0.19 8.54 -4.27
C PHE A 337 0.45 8.76 -2.90
N ILE A 338 -0.35 8.84 -1.83
CA ILE A 338 0.15 8.95 -0.45
C ILE A 338 1.00 7.73 -0.10
N ASN A 339 0.58 6.52 -0.44
CA ASN A 339 1.34 5.29 -0.21
C ASN A 339 2.70 5.30 -0.93
N PHE A 340 2.75 5.70 -2.20
CA PHE A 340 4.01 5.87 -2.94
C PHE A 340 4.92 6.91 -2.28
N PHE A 341 4.41 8.12 -2.01
CA PHE A 341 5.20 9.18 -1.38
C PHE A 341 5.69 8.78 0.01
N THR A 342 4.88 8.06 0.79
CA THR A 342 5.27 7.57 2.12
C THR A 342 6.37 6.52 2.02
N SER A 343 6.32 5.63 1.02
CA SER A 343 7.38 4.64 0.76
C SER A 343 8.71 5.32 0.39
N VAL A 344 8.67 6.34 -0.48
CA VAL A 344 9.86 7.12 -0.85
C VAL A 344 10.40 7.92 0.35
N LEU A 345 9.53 8.57 1.13
CA LEU A 345 9.89 9.31 2.34
C LEU A 345 10.54 8.40 3.40
N ALA A 346 9.95 7.23 3.66
CA ALA A 346 10.51 6.24 4.58
C ALA A 346 11.88 5.74 4.08
N THR A 347 12.01 5.47 2.78
CA THR A 347 13.30 5.07 2.16
C THR A 347 14.35 6.17 2.32
N LEU A 348 14.00 7.43 2.10
CA LEU A 348 14.91 8.56 2.30
C LEU A 348 15.42 8.65 3.73
N VAL A 349 14.55 8.45 4.73
CA VAL A 349 14.91 8.36 6.15
C VAL A 349 15.85 7.18 6.41
N VAL A 350 15.52 5.99 5.88
CA VAL A 350 16.34 4.77 6.02
C VAL A 350 17.74 5.00 5.48
N PHE A 351 17.87 5.46 4.23
CA PHE A 351 19.17 5.61 3.58
C PHE A 351 20.01 6.75 4.20
N ALA A 352 19.40 7.83 4.71
CA ALA A 352 20.11 8.84 5.50
C ALA A 352 20.71 8.24 6.79
N VAL A 353 19.95 7.40 7.50
CA VAL A 353 20.40 6.72 8.73
C VAL A 353 21.45 5.64 8.43
N LEU A 354 21.30 4.88 7.34
CA LEU A 354 22.30 3.90 6.89
C LEU A 354 23.60 4.57 6.44
N GLY A 355 23.55 5.71 5.73
CA GLY A 355 24.76 6.45 5.32
C GLY A 355 25.57 6.99 6.51
N PHE A 356 24.89 7.42 7.57
CA PHE A 356 25.52 7.74 8.85
C PHE A 356 26.14 6.51 9.52
N LYS A 357 25.41 5.37 9.58
CA LYS A 357 25.95 4.11 10.13
C LYS A 357 27.20 3.68 9.36
N ALA A 358 27.13 3.63 8.03
CA ALA A 358 28.23 3.18 7.16
C ALA A 358 29.49 4.03 7.37
N ASN A 359 29.35 5.35 7.47
CA ASN A 359 30.49 6.24 7.78
C ASN A 359 31.09 5.96 9.17
N ILE A 360 30.29 5.77 10.22
CA ILE A 360 30.80 5.42 11.56
C ILE A 360 31.53 4.06 11.56
N MET A 361 30.97 3.04 10.90
CA MET A 361 31.61 1.72 10.88
C MET A 361 32.89 1.72 10.05
N ASN A 362 32.92 2.51 8.97
CA ASN A 362 34.14 2.71 8.19
C ASN A 362 35.23 3.46 8.99
N GLU A 363 34.87 4.49 9.76
CA GLU A 363 35.80 5.18 10.67
C GLU A 363 36.38 4.22 11.73
N LYS A 364 35.55 3.33 12.32
CA LYS A 364 36.03 2.29 13.26
C LYS A 364 37.00 1.31 12.61
N CYS A 365 36.65 0.77 11.43
CA CYS A 365 37.50 -0.14 10.65
C CYS A 365 38.90 0.47 10.40
N VAL A 366 38.94 1.77 10.06
CA VAL A 366 40.18 2.52 9.85
C VAL A 366 41.00 2.66 11.13
N VAL A 367 40.37 2.95 12.27
CA VAL A 367 41.07 3.05 13.56
C VAL A 367 41.64 1.69 14.01
N GLU A 368 40.85 0.62 13.96
CA GLU A 368 41.30 -0.73 14.33
C GLU A 368 42.47 -1.20 13.47
N ASN A 369 42.40 -0.98 12.15
CA ASN A 369 43.50 -1.32 11.25
C ASN A 369 44.71 -0.39 11.42
N ALA A 370 44.54 0.87 11.82
CA ALA A 370 45.64 1.74 12.20
C ALA A 370 46.37 1.25 13.46
N GLU A 371 45.65 0.75 14.46
CA GLU A 371 46.24 0.13 15.65
C GLU A 371 47.03 -1.16 15.31
N LYS A 372 46.48 -2.02 14.45
CA LYS A 372 47.22 -3.19 13.90
C LYS A 372 48.52 -2.75 13.20
N ILE A 373 48.45 -1.73 12.33
CA ILE A 373 49.62 -1.19 11.61
C ILE A 373 50.66 -0.61 12.57
N LEU A 374 50.24 0.14 13.60
CA LEU A 374 51.13 0.63 14.66
C LEU A 374 51.82 -0.53 15.39
N GLY A 375 51.10 -1.61 15.71
CA GLY A 375 51.69 -2.84 16.25
C GLY A 375 52.75 -3.46 15.34
N TYR A 376 52.49 -3.56 14.04
CA TYR A 376 53.45 -4.09 13.06
C TYR A 376 54.67 -3.18 12.84
N LEU A 377 54.53 -1.87 13.00
CA LEU A 377 55.63 -0.90 13.01
C LEU A 377 56.49 -1.03 14.28
N HIS A 378 55.87 -1.22 15.44
CA HIS A 378 56.59 -1.44 16.71
C HIS A 378 57.36 -2.76 16.74
N THR A 379 56.88 -3.78 16.02
CA THR A 379 57.52 -5.11 15.90
C THR A 379 58.47 -5.23 14.70
N ASN A 380 58.73 -4.14 13.96
CA ASN A 380 59.57 -4.09 12.74
C ASN A 380 59.12 -5.06 11.62
N VAL A 381 57.84 -5.48 11.60
CA VAL A 381 57.26 -6.26 10.50
C VAL A 381 56.96 -5.36 9.29
N LEU A 382 56.62 -4.11 9.56
CA LEU A 382 56.45 -3.03 8.59
C LEU A 382 57.54 -1.96 8.81
N SER A 383 58.15 -1.45 7.74
CA SER A 383 59.08 -0.31 7.83
C SER A 383 58.29 1.00 7.79
N ARG A 384 58.75 2.02 8.53
CA ARG A 384 58.12 3.36 8.50
C ARG A 384 58.18 4.02 7.12
N ASP A 385 59.12 3.62 6.27
CA ASP A 385 59.30 4.13 4.90
C ASP A 385 58.12 3.79 3.96
N LEU A 386 57.25 2.85 4.34
CA LEU A 386 56.04 2.51 3.58
C LEU A 386 54.86 3.48 3.87
N ILE A 387 54.98 4.35 4.87
CA ILE A 387 53.91 5.27 5.28
C ILE A 387 54.07 6.58 4.51
N PRO A 388 53.04 7.09 3.80
CA PRO A 388 53.15 8.38 3.13
C PRO A 388 53.42 9.50 4.14
N PRO A 389 54.34 10.45 3.86
CA PRO A 389 54.86 11.39 4.85
C PRO A 389 53.85 12.44 5.35
N HIS A 390 52.66 12.50 4.75
CA HIS A 390 51.55 13.35 5.17
C HIS A 390 50.64 12.69 6.22
N VAL A 391 50.75 11.37 6.42
CA VAL A 391 49.85 10.60 7.30
C VAL A 391 50.24 10.77 8.76
N ASN A 392 49.30 11.21 9.59
CA ASN A 392 49.45 11.28 11.03
C ASN A 392 48.42 10.39 11.74
N PHE A 393 48.91 9.37 12.45
CA PHE A 393 48.07 8.40 13.18
C PHE A 393 47.15 9.02 14.25
N SER A 394 47.42 10.25 14.74
CA SER A 394 46.51 10.92 15.68
C SER A 394 45.25 11.50 15.02
N HIS A 395 45.26 11.70 13.69
CA HIS A 395 44.16 12.25 12.90
C HIS A 395 44.10 11.57 11.53
N LEU A 396 44.02 10.25 11.52
CA LEU A 396 43.95 9.45 10.29
C LEU A 396 42.58 9.62 9.62
N THR A 397 42.55 10.03 8.35
CA THR A 397 41.31 10.02 7.56
C THR A 397 41.14 8.71 6.78
N THR A 398 39.91 8.42 6.36
CA THR A 398 39.58 7.26 5.52
C THR A 398 40.36 7.24 4.20
N LYS A 399 40.72 8.43 3.66
CA LYS A 399 41.52 8.56 2.43
C LYS A 399 42.98 8.21 2.66
N ASP A 400 43.56 8.70 3.76
CA ASP A 400 44.94 8.41 4.16
C ASP A 400 45.13 6.90 4.38
N TYR A 401 44.15 6.25 5.02
CA TYR A 401 44.14 4.79 5.19
C TYR A 401 44.06 4.06 3.85
N ALA A 402 43.18 4.47 2.94
CA ALA A 402 43.04 3.83 1.63
C ALA A 402 44.30 3.94 0.76
N GLU A 403 45.06 5.04 0.88
CA GLU A 403 46.37 5.19 0.23
C GLU A 403 47.41 4.26 0.88
N MET A 404 47.54 4.30 2.21
CA MET A 404 48.44 3.43 2.98
C MET A 404 48.17 1.94 2.74
N TYR A 405 46.90 1.52 2.70
CA TYR A 405 46.46 0.16 2.40
C TYR A 405 46.95 -0.29 1.02
N LYS A 406 46.75 0.54 -0.02
CA LYS A 406 47.21 0.25 -1.39
C LYS A 406 48.74 0.12 -1.46
N VAL A 407 49.48 0.98 -0.76
CA VAL A 407 50.95 0.89 -0.70
C VAL A 407 51.39 -0.41 -0.02
N ILE A 408 50.84 -0.73 1.16
CA ILE A 408 51.19 -1.95 1.90
C ILE A 408 50.84 -3.22 1.08
N MET A 409 49.67 -3.24 0.43
CA MET A 409 49.23 -4.33 -0.44
C MET A 409 50.20 -4.53 -1.62
N THR A 410 50.58 -3.45 -2.31
CA THR A 410 51.49 -3.49 -3.47
C THR A 410 52.92 -3.87 -3.09
N VAL A 411 53.39 -3.50 -1.89
CA VAL A 411 54.78 -3.76 -1.45
C VAL A 411 54.96 -5.14 -0.78
N LYS A 412 53.92 -5.69 -0.14
CA LYS A 412 54.02 -6.96 0.59
C LYS A 412 53.53 -8.19 -0.19
N GLU A 413 52.77 -7.99 -1.27
CA GLU A 413 52.26 -9.03 -2.19
C GLU A 413 51.88 -10.34 -1.46
N ASP A 414 52.67 -11.41 -1.62
CA ASP A 414 52.45 -12.74 -1.02
C ASP A 414 52.25 -12.74 0.52
N ARG A 415 52.84 -11.77 1.23
CA ARG A 415 52.74 -11.66 2.70
C ARG A 415 51.60 -10.76 3.17
N PHE A 416 50.88 -10.11 2.26
CA PHE A 416 49.79 -9.22 2.61
C PHE A 416 48.63 -9.91 3.36
N PRO A 417 48.13 -11.09 2.95
CA PRO A 417 47.02 -11.76 3.64
C PRO A 417 47.31 -12.11 5.10
N ALA A 418 48.59 -12.30 5.45
CA ALA A 418 49.02 -12.61 6.81
C ALA A 418 48.94 -11.40 7.78
N LEU A 419 48.71 -10.18 7.28
CA LEU A 419 48.59 -8.97 8.10
C LEU A 419 47.17 -8.76 8.66
N GLY A 420 46.14 -9.39 8.08
CA GLY A 420 44.75 -9.27 8.53
C GLY A 420 44.23 -7.82 8.52
N LEU A 421 44.57 -7.06 7.48
CA LEU A 421 44.11 -5.69 7.24
C LEU A 421 42.94 -5.69 6.27
N ASP A 422 41.86 -5.00 6.65
CA ASP A 422 40.64 -4.91 5.84
C ASP A 422 40.66 -3.63 4.98
N PRO A 423 40.05 -3.62 3.77
CA PRO A 423 40.15 -2.49 2.86
C PRO A 423 39.36 -1.24 3.30
N CYS A 424 38.45 -1.36 4.28
CA CYS A 424 37.61 -0.29 4.82
C CYS A 424 37.01 0.63 3.72
N LEU A 425 36.18 0.05 2.86
CA LEU A 425 35.49 0.77 1.79
C LEU A 425 34.07 1.14 2.23
N LEU A 426 33.73 2.42 2.08
CA LEU A 426 32.39 2.93 2.40
C LEU A 426 31.30 2.29 1.52
N GLU A 427 31.62 1.95 0.27
CA GLU A 427 30.69 1.30 -0.65
C GLU A 427 30.31 -0.11 -0.17
N ASP A 428 31.25 -0.88 0.39
CA ASP A 428 30.97 -2.20 0.96
C ASP A 428 30.04 -2.10 2.18
N GLU A 429 30.23 -1.10 3.05
CA GLU A 429 29.33 -0.84 4.18
C GLU A 429 27.94 -0.34 3.76
N LEU A 430 27.83 0.31 2.59
CA LEU A 430 26.55 0.75 2.00
C LEU A 430 25.82 -0.36 1.25
N ASP A 431 26.53 -1.25 0.55
CA ASP A 431 25.94 -2.40 -0.15
C ASP A 431 25.60 -3.58 0.81
N LYS A 432 26.04 -3.54 2.09
CA LYS A 432 25.57 -4.44 3.17
C LYS A 432 24.07 -4.24 3.49
N SER A 433 23.22 -4.91 2.73
CA SER A 433 21.77 -4.94 2.98
C SER A 433 21.41 -5.85 4.15
N VAL A 434 20.68 -5.34 5.15
CA VAL A 434 20.08 -6.18 6.21
C VAL A 434 18.68 -6.62 5.77
N GLN A 435 18.43 -7.93 5.79
CA GLN A 435 17.18 -8.49 5.25
C GLN A 435 15.98 -8.28 6.17
N GLY A 436 14.82 -7.98 5.56
CA GLY A 436 13.51 -8.02 6.21
C GLY A 436 13.43 -7.23 7.52
N THR A 437 13.10 -7.91 8.61
CA THR A 437 12.91 -7.30 9.94
C THR A 437 14.22 -6.84 10.59
N GLY A 438 15.38 -7.42 10.20
CA GLY A 438 16.69 -7.02 10.74
C GLY A 438 17.02 -5.55 10.47
N LEU A 439 16.50 -4.97 9.38
CA LEU A 439 16.68 -3.54 9.09
C LEU A 439 16.15 -2.67 10.23
N ALA A 440 14.95 -2.98 10.76
CA ALA A 440 14.34 -2.23 11.85
C ALA A 440 14.88 -2.58 13.25
N PHE A 441 15.12 -3.86 13.54
CA PHE A 441 15.51 -4.34 14.88
C PHE A 441 17.02 -4.47 15.13
N ILE A 442 17.85 -4.33 14.08
CA ILE A 442 19.33 -4.35 14.17
C ILE A 442 19.90 -3.02 13.65
N ALA A 443 19.73 -2.70 12.35
CA ALA A 443 20.42 -1.56 11.73
C ALA A 443 19.92 -0.20 12.26
N PHE A 444 18.60 -0.01 12.36
CA PHE A 444 18.02 1.20 12.93
C PHE A 444 18.32 1.36 14.42
N THR A 445 18.23 0.28 15.20
CA THR A 445 18.53 0.31 16.64
C THR A 445 19.97 0.68 16.92
N GLU A 446 20.90 0.23 16.08
CA GLU A 446 22.33 0.51 16.15
C GLU A 446 22.61 1.97 15.80
N ALA A 447 22.04 2.49 14.72
CA ALA A 447 22.18 3.90 14.40
C ALA A 447 21.59 4.82 15.49
N MET A 448 20.49 4.41 16.14
CA MET A 448 19.89 5.16 17.25
C MET A 448 20.74 5.18 18.52
N THR A 449 21.60 4.19 18.81
CA THR A 449 22.49 4.27 20.00
C THR A 449 23.52 5.39 19.88
N HIS A 450 23.89 5.75 18.65
CA HIS A 450 24.78 6.86 18.34
C HIS A 450 24.09 8.24 18.35
N PHE A 451 22.78 8.33 18.61
CA PHE A 451 22.08 9.61 18.71
C PHE A 451 22.12 10.18 20.13
N PRO A 452 22.24 11.52 20.29
CA PRO A 452 22.03 12.16 21.59
C PRO A 452 20.58 11.93 22.03
N ALA A 453 20.39 11.63 23.32
CA ALA A 453 19.13 11.16 23.88
C ALA A 453 18.56 9.91 23.17
N SER A 454 19.40 8.90 22.89
CA SER A 454 19.02 7.65 22.22
C SER A 454 17.74 6.96 22.75
N PRO A 455 17.38 6.98 24.06
CA PRO A 455 16.10 6.45 24.54
C PRO A 455 14.88 7.13 23.91
N PHE A 456 14.91 8.46 23.72
CA PHE A 456 13.80 9.23 23.15
C PHE A 456 13.51 8.82 21.71
N TRP A 457 14.56 8.73 20.87
CA TRP A 457 14.44 8.29 19.48
C TRP A 457 13.91 6.86 19.38
N SER A 458 14.42 5.97 20.24
CA SER A 458 13.96 4.59 20.33
C SER A 458 12.48 4.46 20.70
N VAL A 459 12.02 5.20 21.73
CA VAL A 459 10.58 5.23 22.11
C VAL A 459 9.71 5.74 20.95
N MET A 460 10.10 6.81 20.26
CA MET A 460 9.34 7.32 19.11
C MET A 460 9.30 6.32 17.94
N PHE A 461 10.42 5.67 17.64
CA PHE A 461 10.53 4.70 16.55
C PHE A 461 9.66 3.46 16.79
N PHE A 462 9.77 2.83 17.97
CA PHE A 462 8.98 1.64 18.25
C PHE A 462 7.49 1.95 18.45
N LEU A 463 7.14 3.13 18.98
CA LEU A 463 5.75 3.59 19.01
C LEU A 463 5.19 3.82 17.60
N MET A 464 6.00 4.36 16.67
CA MET A 464 5.62 4.45 15.25
C MET A 464 5.35 3.08 14.65
N LEU A 465 6.25 2.10 14.85
CA LEU A 465 6.06 0.74 14.34
C LEU A 465 4.78 0.09 14.88
N ILE A 466 4.47 0.24 16.18
CA ILE A 466 3.23 -0.26 16.78
C ILE A 466 2.00 0.36 16.09
N ASN A 467 2.00 1.68 15.86
CA ASN A 467 0.87 2.38 15.22
C ASN A 467 0.70 2.03 13.73
N LEU A 468 1.79 1.84 12.99
CA LEU A 468 1.75 1.37 11.59
C LEU A 468 1.22 -0.07 11.50
N GLY A 469 1.71 -0.95 12.37
CA GLY A 469 1.21 -2.33 12.45
C GLY A 469 -0.28 -2.38 12.84
N LEU A 470 -0.70 -1.55 13.80
CA LEU A 470 -2.10 -1.47 14.23
C LEU A 470 -3.03 -1.03 13.09
N GLY A 471 -2.62 -0.05 12.29
CA GLY A 471 -3.37 0.39 11.11
C GLY A 471 -3.59 -0.74 10.10
N SER A 472 -2.52 -1.46 9.73
CA SER A 472 -2.62 -2.63 8.85
C SER A 472 -3.50 -3.73 9.45
N MET A 473 -3.32 -4.04 10.75
CA MET A 473 -4.09 -5.08 11.44
C MET A 473 -5.59 -4.77 11.52
N ILE A 474 -5.99 -3.51 11.64
CA ILE A 474 -7.40 -3.09 11.62
C ILE A 474 -8.04 -3.43 10.26
N GLY A 475 -7.36 -3.16 9.14
CA GLY A 475 -7.86 -3.50 7.81
C GLY A 475 -7.84 -5.00 7.51
N THR A 476 -6.80 -5.72 7.94
CA THR A 476 -6.75 -7.19 7.84
C THR A 476 -7.87 -7.85 8.64
N MET A 477 -8.14 -7.39 9.87
CA MET A 477 -9.25 -7.89 10.68
C MET A 477 -10.61 -7.51 10.08
N ALA A 478 -10.76 -6.35 9.43
CA ALA A 478 -11.97 -6.02 8.67
C ALA A 478 -12.17 -6.96 7.47
N GLY A 479 -11.10 -7.34 6.78
CA GLY A 479 -11.11 -8.33 5.70
C GLY A 479 -11.57 -9.73 6.13
N ILE A 480 -11.39 -10.11 7.40
CA ILE A 480 -11.89 -11.38 7.97
C ILE A 480 -13.31 -11.22 8.54
N THR A 481 -13.52 -10.21 9.37
CA THR A 481 -14.76 -10.06 10.16
C THR A 481 -15.93 -9.61 9.31
N THR A 482 -15.76 -8.62 8.42
CA THR A 482 -16.87 -8.08 7.62
C THR A 482 -17.49 -9.13 6.69
N PRO A 483 -16.74 -9.94 5.91
CA PRO A 483 -17.37 -10.93 5.04
C PRO A 483 -18.09 -12.05 5.80
N ILE A 484 -17.57 -12.48 6.96
CA ILE A 484 -18.17 -13.55 7.75
C ILE A 484 -19.44 -13.05 8.47
N ILE A 485 -19.42 -11.85 9.05
CA ILE A 485 -20.60 -11.23 9.67
C ILE A 485 -21.70 -11.01 8.62
N ASP A 486 -21.36 -10.44 7.45
CA ASP A 486 -22.32 -10.20 6.36
C ASP A 486 -22.93 -11.49 5.78
N THR A 487 -22.20 -12.62 5.84
CA THR A 487 -22.65 -13.91 5.26
C THR A 487 -23.41 -14.78 6.26
N PHE A 488 -22.96 -14.85 7.52
CA PHE A 488 -23.48 -15.77 8.52
C PHE A 488 -24.31 -15.09 9.63
N LYS A 489 -24.45 -13.75 9.62
CA LYS A 489 -25.19 -12.94 10.61
C LYS A 489 -24.81 -13.25 12.07
N VAL A 490 -23.52 -13.51 12.32
CA VAL A 490 -22.98 -13.80 13.67
C VAL A 490 -22.80 -12.53 14.51
N PRO A 491 -22.92 -12.60 15.86
CA PRO A 491 -22.74 -11.44 16.73
C PRO A 491 -21.31 -10.90 16.65
N LYS A 492 -21.19 -9.69 16.08
CA LYS A 492 -19.92 -9.01 15.75
C LYS A 492 -18.88 -9.01 16.85
N GLU A 493 -19.26 -8.60 18.06
CA GLU A 493 -18.32 -8.40 19.17
C GLU A 493 -17.74 -9.75 19.64
N MET A 494 -18.61 -10.75 19.88
CA MET A 494 -18.19 -12.10 20.25
C MET A 494 -17.35 -12.78 19.16
N PHE A 495 -17.74 -12.62 17.89
CA PHE A 495 -16.98 -13.18 16.77
C PHE A 495 -15.58 -12.56 16.66
N THR A 496 -15.47 -11.23 16.80
CA THR A 496 -14.19 -10.52 16.75
C THR A 496 -13.24 -10.96 17.87
N VAL A 497 -13.75 -11.07 19.11
CA VAL A 497 -12.97 -11.58 20.25
C VAL A 497 -12.56 -13.03 20.02
N GLY A 498 -13.46 -13.89 19.53
CA GLY A 498 -13.16 -15.28 19.17
C GLY A 498 -12.04 -15.41 18.14
N CYS A 499 -12.06 -14.58 17.09
CA CYS A 499 -11.00 -14.51 16.08
C CYS A 499 -9.65 -14.12 16.69
N CYS A 500 -9.60 -13.08 17.54
CA CYS A 500 -8.34 -12.67 18.20
C CYS A 500 -7.79 -13.75 19.15
N VAL A 501 -8.66 -14.44 19.90
CA VAL A 501 -8.24 -15.54 20.78
C VAL A 501 -7.73 -16.74 19.99
N PHE A 502 -8.42 -17.13 18.91
CA PHE A 502 -7.95 -18.18 18.00
C PHE A 502 -6.60 -17.82 17.36
N ALA A 503 -6.46 -16.59 16.86
CA ALA A 503 -5.24 -16.12 16.23
C ALA A 503 -4.07 -15.96 17.22
N PHE A 504 -4.34 -15.67 18.50
CA PHE A 504 -3.32 -15.75 19.56
C PHE A 504 -2.80 -17.18 19.73
N PHE A 505 -3.67 -18.18 19.85
CA PHE A 505 -3.24 -19.58 20.03
C PHE A 505 -2.47 -20.13 18.83
N VAL A 506 -2.92 -19.87 17.60
CA VAL A 506 -2.16 -20.22 16.38
C VAL A 506 -0.85 -19.41 16.31
N GLY A 507 -0.88 -18.16 16.76
CA GLY A 507 0.27 -17.27 16.84
C GLY A 507 1.40 -17.75 17.75
N LEU A 508 1.13 -18.67 18.69
CA LEU A 508 2.14 -19.27 19.57
C LEU A 508 3.25 -19.99 18.80
N LEU A 509 2.99 -20.44 17.56
CA LEU A 509 3.99 -21.02 16.67
C LEU A 509 5.17 -20.05 16.38
N PHE A 510 4.89 -18.76 16.25
CA PHE A 510 5.89 -17.75 15.86
C PHE A 510 6.71 -17.18 17.03
N VAL A 511 6.35 -17.51 18.28
CA VAL A 511 7.10 -17.11 19.49
C VAL A 511 7.90 -18.27 20.09
N GLN A 512 8.07 -19.36 19.34
CA GLN A 512 9.07 -20.39 19.60
C GLN A 512 10.48 -19.85 19.32
N ARG A 513 11.53 -20.56 19.77
CA ARG A 513 12.93 -20.19 19.43
C ARG A 513 13.22 -20.28 17.93
N SER A 514 12.57 -21.20 17.21
CA SER A 514 12.57 -21.25 15.73
C SER A 514 11.53 -20.32 15.08
N GLY A 515 10.80 -19.53 15.88
CA GLY A 515 9.61 -18.79 15.46
C GLY A 515 9.85 -17.76 14.36
N ASN A 516 11.02 -17.11 14.37
CA ASN A 516 11.43 -16.18 13.31
C ASN A 516 11.45 -16.85 11.93
N TYR A 517 11.95 -18.09 11.84
CA TYR A 517 11.98 -18.84 10.57
C TYR A 517 10.59 -19.19 10.05
N PHE A 518 9.61 -19.39 10.94
CA PHE A 518 8.20 -19.50 10.56
C PHE A 518 7.61 -18.17 10.10
N VAL A 519 7.99 -17.03 10.70
CA VAL A 519 7.57 -15.70 10.23
C VAL A 519 8.07 -15.46 8.79
N THR A 520 9.35 -15.73 8.51
CA THR A 520 9.92 -15.65 7.15
C THR A 520 9.17 -16.55 6.15
N MET A 521 8.92 -17.81 6.52
CA MET A 521 8.16 -18.74 5.67
C MET A 521 6.75 -18.22 5.32
N PHE A 522 6.07 -17.59 6.29
CA PHE A 522 4.75 -17.01 6.06
C PHE A 522 4.81 -15.73 5.19
N ASP A 523 5.76 -14.82 5.43
CA ASP A 523 5.88 -13.55 4.70
C ASP A 523 6.28 -13.73 3.22
N ASP A 524 7.22 -14.64 2.96
CA ASP A 524 7.73 -14.87 1.59
C ASP A 524 6.76 -15.72 0.75
N TYR A 525 6.22 -16.80 1.32
CA TYR A 525 5.55 -17.86 0.55
C TYR A 525 4.05 -18.00 0.78
N SER A 526 3.54 -17.79 2.01
CA SER A 526 2.15 -18.17 2.34
C SER A 526 1.09 -17.27 1.70
N ALA A 527 1.41 -15.99 1.49
CA ALA A 527 0.49 -15.00 0.95
C ALA A 527 0.79 -14.62 -0.52
N THR A 528 2.06 -14.54 -0.92
CA THR A 528 2.48 -14.06 -2.26
C THR A 528 1.75 -14.75 -3.42
N LEU A 529 1.84 -16.08 -3.52
CA LEU A 529 1.20 -16.82 -4.62
C LEU A 529 -0.33 -16.81 -4.55
N PRO A 530 -0.98 -17.10 -3.39
CA PRO A 530 -2.43 -16.99 -3.27
C PRO A 530 -2.99 -15.60 -3.62
N LEU A 531 -2.35 -14.50 -3.18
CA LEU A 531 -2.77 -13.13 -3.52
C LEU A 531 -2.75 -12.89 -5.03
N THR A 532 -1.66 -13.26 -5.72
CA THR A 532 -1.59 -13.08 -7.18
C THR A 532 -2.70 -13.84 -7.91
N LEU A 533 -3.04 -15.06 -7.47
CA LEU A 533 -4.15 -15.85 -8.02
C LEU A 533 -5.52 -15.22 -7.74
N ILE A 534 -5.77 -14.78 -6.50
CA ILE A 534 -7.01 -14.09 -6.10
C ILE A 534 -7.22 -12.86 -6.99
N VAL A 535 -6.25 -11.95 -7.04
CA VAL A 535 -6.35 -10.67 -7.75
C VAL A 535 -6.55 -10.86 -9.27
N ILE A 536 -5.97 -11.91 -9.87
CA ILE A 536 -6.25 -12.30 -11.26
C ILE A 536 -7.72 -12.67 -11.44
N LEU A 537 -8.24 -13.54 -10.58
CA LEU A 537 -9.60 -14.06 -10.69
C LEU A 537 -10.65 -12.98 -10.38
N GLU A 538 -10.37 -12.06 -9.46
CA GLU A 538 -11.19 -10.88 -9.18
C GLU A 538 -11.31 -9.98 -10.41
N ASN A 539 -10.17 -9.65 -11.04
CA ASN A 539 -10.16 -8.84 -12.25
C ASN A 539 -10.85 -9.54 -13.44
N ILE A 540 -10.63 -10.85 -13.62
CA ILE A 540 -11.33 -11.64 -14.66
C ILE A 540 -12.84 -11.69 -14.38
N ALA A 541 -13.26 -11.87 -13.12
CA ALA A 541 -14.67 -11.90 -12.74
C ALA A 541 -15.38 -10.59 -13.09
N VAL A 542 -14.77 -9.43 -12.82
CA VAL A 542 -15.37 -8.13 -13.17
C VAL A 542 -15.24 -7.81 -14.67
N ALA A 543 -14.06 -7.95 -15.27
CA ALA A 543 -13.81 -7.49 -16.63
C ALA A 543 -14.37 -8.43 -17.73
N TRP A 544 -14.47 -9.72 -17.46
CA TRP A 544 -14.89 -10.73 -18.45
C TRP A 544 -16.23 -11.38 -18.15
N ILE A 545 -16.52 -11.72 -16.89
CA ILE A 545 -17.78 -12.41 -16.54
C ILE A 545 -18.92 -11.41 -16.30
N TYR A 546 -18.70 -10.41 -15.44
CA TYR A 546 -19.66 -9.33 -15.18
C TYR A 546 -19.74 -8.31 -16.32
N GLY A 547 -18.59 -8.09 -16.98
CA GLY A 547 -18.45 -7.33 -18.21
C GLY A 547 -18.11 -5.85 -17.99
N THR A 548 -16.92 -5.43 -18.44
CA THR A 548 -16.41 -4.07 -18.25
C THR A 548 -17.34 -2.96 -18.77
N LYS A 549 -18.14 -3.23 -19.82
CA LYS A 549 -19.12 -2.25 -20.35
C LYS A 549 -20.19 -1.92 -19.31
N LYS A 550 -20.78 -2.94 -18.68
CA LYS A 550 -21.79 -2.81 -17.62
C LYS A 550 -21.19 -2.13 -16.40
N PHE A 551 -20.01 -2.58 -15.97
CA PHE A 551 -19.31 -1.99 -14.82
C PHE A 551 -18.98 -0.50 -15.03
N MET A 552 -18.52 -0.11 -16.22
CA MET A 552 -18.28 1.31 -16.55
C MET A 552 -19.56 2.16 -16.57
N GLN A 553 -20.71 1.57 -16.93
CA GLN A 553 -22.00 2.25 -16.83
C GLN A 553 -22.40 2.42 -15.35
N GLU A 554 -22.37 1.37 -14.55
CA GLU A 554 -22.67 1.43 -13.11
C GLU A 554 -21.75 2.39 -12.35
N LEU A 555 -20.47 2.50 -12.76
CA LEU A 555 -19.54 3.52 -12.27
C LEU A 555 -19.94 4.95 -12.67
N THR A 556 -20.48 5.13 -13.88
CA THR A 556 -20.96 6.45 -14.35
C THR A 556 -22.22 6.88 -13.58
N GLU A 557 -23.12 5.94 -13.32
CA GLU A 557 -24.31 6.13 -12.47
C GLU A 557 -23.93 6.42 -11.01
N MET A 558 -22.87 5.78 -10.49
CA MET A 558 -22.37 5.96 -9.13
C MET A 558 -21.66 7.30 -8.92
N LEU A 559 -20.76 7.68 -9.83
CA LEU A 559 -19.86 8.82 -9.68
C LEU A 559 -20.42 10.12 -10.29
N GLY A 560 -21.51 10.05 -11.07
CA GLY A 560 -22.05 11.17 -11.86
C GLY A 560 -21.20 11.56 -13.08
N PHE A 561 -19.96 11.08 -13.18
CA PHE A 561 -19.08 11.25 -14.34
C PHE A 561 -18.58 9.89 -14.85
N ARG A 562 -18.27 9.83 -16.15
CA ARG A 562 -17.76 8.61 -16.78
C ARG A 562 -16.24 8.48 -16.55
N PRO A 563 -15.74 7.39 -15.95
CA PRO A 563 -14.29 7.20 -15.77
C PRO A 563 -13.54 7.16 -17.11
N TYR A 564 -12.26 7.53 -17.08
CA TYR A 564 -11.40 7.55 -18.26
C TYR A 564 -11.31 6.18 -18.95
N ARG A 565 -11.22 6.20 -20.29
CA ARG A 565 -11.07 4.97 -21.10
C ARG A 565 -9.82 4.15 -20.76
N PHE A 566 -8.83 4.75 -20.09
CA PHE A 566 -7.66 4.08 -19.53
C PHE A 566 -8.05 2.82 -18.71
N TYR A 567 -8.92 2.97 -17.70
CA TYR A 567 -9.33 1.87 -16.83
C TYR A 567 -9.98 0.71 -17.60
N PHE A 568 -10.76 1.01 -18.63
CA PHE A 568 -11.37 -0.02 -19.48
C PHE A 568 -10.30 -0.92 -20.13
N TYR A 569 -9.23 -0.34 -20.68
CA TYR A 569 -8.15 -1.11 -21.29
C TYR A 569 -7.25 -1.81 -20.26
N MET A 570 -7.01 -1.18 -19.11
CA MET A 570 -6.23 -1.79 -18.02
C MET A 570 -6.92 -3.06 -17.51
N TRP A 571 -8.17 -2.95 -17.05
CA TRP A 571 -8.94 -4.09 -16.54
C TRP A 571 -9.16 -5.18 -17.59
N LYS A 572 -9.46 -4.80 -18.84
CA LYS A 572 -9.83 -5.78 -19.87
C LYS A 572 -8.65 -6.58 -20.41
N PHE A 573 -7.49 -5.94 -20.60
CA PHE A 573 -6.36 -6.52 -21.33
C PHE A 573 -5.03 -6.46 -20.59
N VAL A 574 -4.62 -5.27 -20.11
CA VAL A 574 -3.24 -5.07 -19.63
C VAL A 574 -3.01 -5.71 -18.26
N SER A 575 -3.84 -5.39 -17.26
CA SER A 575 -3.68 -5.94 -15.92
C SER A 575 -3.81 -7.48 -15.89
N PRO A 576 -4.77 -8.14 -16.57
CA PRO A 576 -4.81 -9.60 -16.66
C PRO A 576 -3.55 -10.21 -17.28
N LEU A 577 -3.03 -9.63 -18.36
CA LEU A 577 -1.83 -10.12 -19.05
C LEU A 577 -0.59 -9.98 -18.17
N CYS A 578 -0.35 -8.80 -17.59
CA CYS A 578 0.79 -8.56 -16.71
C CYS A 578 0.74 -9.49 -15.49
N MET A 579 -0.42 -9.66 -14.86
CA MET A 579 -0.58 -10.56 -13.71
C MET A 579 -0.34 -12.02 -14.07
N ALA A 580 -0.78 -12.48 -15.25
CA ALA A 580 -0.51 -13.83 -15.73
C ALA A 580 0.99 -14.07 -15.98
N VAL A 581 1.71 -13.09 -16.54
CA VAL A 581 3.18 -13.13 -16.70
C VAL A 581 3.87 -13.19 -15.33
N LEU A 582 3.49 -12.32 -14.40
CA LEU A 582 4.05 -12.28 -13.03
C LEU A 582 3.84 -13.59 -12.26
N THR A 583 2.64 -14.19 -12.38
CA THR A 583 2.33 -15.48 -11.74
C THR A 583 3.14 -16.60 -12.37
N THR A 584 3.24 -16.64 -13.71
CA THR A 584 4.04 -17.63 -14.43
C THR A 584 5.52 -17.54 -14.05
N ALA A 585 6.09 -16.33 -14.01
CA ALA A 585 7.46 -16.10 -13.56
C ALA A 585 7.68 -16.54 -12.10
N SER A 586 6.72 -16.29 -11.22
CA SER A 586 6.77 -16.69 -9.80
C SER A 586 6.74 -18.22 -9.63
N VAL A 587 5.91 -18.92 -10.40
CA VAL A 587 5.84 -20.39 -10.41
C VAL A 587 7.10 -21.02 -11.01
N ILE A 588 7.63 -20.46 -12.10
CA ILE A 588 8.91 -20.91 -12.69
C ILE A 588 10.03 -20.76 -11.65
N GLN A 589 10.15 -19.61 -10.99
CA GLN A 589 11.21 -19.41 -10.00
C GLN A 589 11.06 -20.35 -8.79
N LEU A 590 9.83 -20.61 -8.31
CA LEU A 590 9.61 -21.57 -7.24
C LEU A 590 10.06 -23.01 -7.63
N GLY A 591 10.01 -23.35 -8.92
CA GLY A 591 10.54 -24.62 -9.44
C GLY A 591 12.05 -24.63 -9.70
N VAL A 592 12.66 -23.49 -10.03
CA VAL A 592 14.09 -23.38 -10.36
C VAL A 592 14.97 -23.16 -9.13
N THR A 593 14.56 -22.30 -8.20
CA THR A 593 15.30 -22.01 -6.96
C THR A 593 14.60 -22.66 -5.76
N PRO A 594 15.17 -23.70 -5.14
CA PRO A 594 14.54 -24.36 -4.00
C PRO A 594 14.40 -23.38 -2.81
N PRO A 595 13.23 -23.30 -2.16
CA PRO A 595 13.01 -22.44 -1.00
C PRO A 595 14.00 -22.67 0.15
N GLY A 596 14.38 -21.57 0.80
CA GLY A 596 15.30 -21.54 1.93
C GLY A 596 15.19 -20.23 2.71
N TYR A 597 15.93 -20.14 3.81
CA TYR A 597 15.86 -19.08 4.80
C TYR A 597 17.25 -18.79 5.38
N SER A 598 17.46 -17.56 5.85
CA SER A 598 18.68 -17.18 6.57
C SER A 598 18.58 -17.62 8.04
N ALA A 599 19.49 -18.49 8.48
CA ALA A 599 19.57 -19.00 9.84
C ALA A 599 20.74 -18.36 10.61
N TRP A 600 20.54 -18.03 11.88
CA TRP A 600 21.60 -17.48 12.72
C TRP A 600 22.40 -18.63 13.37
N ILE A 601 23.67 -18.76 13.01
CA ILE A 601 24.54 -19.84 13.51
C ILE A 601 25.39 -19.33 14.67
N LYS A 602 25.16 -19.88 15.88
CA LYS A 602 25.83 -19.41 17.11
C LYS A 602 27.36 -19.38 17.04
N GLU A 603 27.97 -20.41 16.45
CA GLU A 603 29.43 -20.60 16.45
C GLU A 603 30.15 -19.63 15.50
N GLU A 604 29.52 -19.36 14.36
CA GLU A 604 29.98 -18.44 13.32
C GLU A 604 29.66 -16.97 13.69
N ALA A 605 28.63 -16.73 14.52
CA ALA A 605 28.07 -15.41 14.83
C ALA A 605 27.65 -14.64 13.56
N ALA A 606 27.05 -15.37 12.62
CA ALA A 606 26.68 -14.88 11.30
C ALA A 606 25.37 -15.53 10.81
N GLU A 607 24.72 -14.88 9.86
CA GLU A 607 23.59 -15.45 9.11
C GLU A 607 24.09 -16.36 7.98
N ARG A 608 23.51 -17.55 7.88
CA ARG A 608 23.82 -18.55 6.84
C ARG A 608 22.55 -19.03 6.15
N TYR A 609 22.55 -19.01 4.82
CA TYR A 609 21.40 -19.49 4.04
C TYR A 609 21.28 -21.02 4.12
N LEU A 610 20.13 -21.51 4.59
CA LEU A 610 19.78 -22.93 4.69
C LEU A 610 18.51 -23.22 3.89
N TYR A 611 18.44 -24.40 3.27
CA TYR A 611 17.21 -24.86 2.61
C TYR A 611 16.18 -25.38 3.61
N PHE A 612 14.89 -25.26 3.28
CA PHE A 612 13.85 -25.82 4.13
C PHE A 612 13.88 -27.36 4.12
N PRO A 613 13.78 -28.02 5.28
CA PRO A 613 13.69 -29.49 5.35
C PRO A 613 12.38 -29.99 4.72
N ASN A 614 12.35 -31.26 4.30
CA ASN A 614 11.21 -31.86 3.58
C ASN A 614 9.85 -31.68 4.28
N TRP A 615 9.81 -31.71 5.61
CA TRP A 615 8.57 -31.49 6.38
C TRP A 615 8.09 -30.02 6.30
N ALA A 616 9.02 -29.05 6.26
CA ALA A 616 8.73 -27.63 6.14
C ALA A 616 8.31 -27.28 4.71
N MET A 617 8.91 -27.93 3.71
CA MET A 617 8.45 -27.87 2.32
C MET A 617 7.02 -28.40 2.15
N ALA A 618 6.68 -29.52 2.82
CA ALA A 618 5.31 -30.02 2.85
C ALA A 618 4.34 -29.04 3.52
N LEU A 619 4.74 -28.42 4.65
CA LEU A 619 3.96 -27.37 5.31
C LEU A 619 3.69 -26.17 4.40
N LEU A 620 4.71 -25.68 3.69
CA LEU A 620 4.61 -24.57 2.74
C LEU A 620 3.61 -24.88 1.61
N ILE A 621 3.68 -26.09 1.03
CA ILE A 621 2.73 -26.55 0.01
C ILE A 621 1.30 -26.61 0.59
N ILE A 622 1.13 -27.14 1.81
CA ILE A 622 -0.16 -27.19 2.49
C ILE A 622 -0.74 -25.79 2.71
N LEU A 623 0.07 -24.81 3.13
CA LEU A 623 -0.40 -23.43 3.33
C LEU A 623 -0.91 -22.80 2.03
N ILE A 624 -0.15 -22.91 0.93
CA ILE A 624 -0.58 -22.40 -0.38
C ILE A 624 -1.85 -23.10 -0.88
N LEU A 625 -1.94 -24.42 -0.70
CA LEU A 625 -3.14 -25.18 -1.04
C LEU A 625 -4.34 -24.75 -0.19
N VAL A 626 -4.21 -24.65 1.14
CA VAL A 626 -5.30 -24.23 2.04
C VAL A 626 -5.81 -22.83 1.71
N ALA A 627 -4.93 -21.89 1.37
CA ALA A 627 -5.33 -20.55 0.94
C ALA A 627 -6.11 -20.56 -0.39
N THR A 628 -5.70 -21.37 -1.37
CA THR A 628 -6.27 -21.37 -2.73
C THR A 628 -7.46 -22.32 -2.92
N LEU A 629 -7.55 -23.39 -2.12
CA LEU A 629 -8.57 -24.45 -2.18
C LEU A 629 -10.04 -23.98 -2.17
N PRO A 630 -10.46 -22.91 -1.48
CA PRO A 630 -11.84 -22.45 -1.52
C PRO A 630 -12.33 -22.10 -2.94
N ILE A 631 -11.44 -21.64 -3.82
CA ILE A 631 -11.76 -21.27 -5.20
C ILE A 631 -12.26 -22.48 -6.01
N PRO A 632 -11.47 -23.55 -6.24
CA PRO A 632 -11.94 -24.73 -6.96
C PRO A 632 -13.04 -25.48 -6.22
N VAL A 633 -13.03 -25.53 -4.87
CA VAL A 633 -14.08 -26.23 -4.11
C VAL A 633 -15.44 -25.57 -4.32
N VAL A 634 -15.57 -24.25 -4.17
CA VAL A 634 -16.84 -23.56 -4.40
C VAL A 634 -17.26 -23.63 -5.87
N PHE A 635 -16.30 -23.56 -6.80
CA PHE A 635 -16.59 -23.74 -8.23
C PHE A 635 -17.18 -25.12 -8.53
N VAL A 636 -16.53 -26.20 -8.05
CA VAL A 636 -16.97 -27.60 -8.24
C VAL A 636 -18.32 -27.84 -7.59
N LEU A 637 -18.51 -27.45 -6.33
CA LEU A 637 -19.77 -27.67 -5.60
C LEU A 637 -20.97 -26.99 -6.27
N ARG A 638 -20.78 -25.82 -6.89
CA ARG A 638 -21.84 -25.14 -7.66
C ARG A 638 -21.98 -25.65 -9.08
N HIS A 639 -20.90 -26.10 -9.72
CA HIS A 639 -20.96 -26.70 -11.05
C HIS A 639 -21.78 -28.00 -11.05
N PHE A 640 -21.65 -28.82 -9.99
CA PHE A 640 -22.45 -30.03 -9.78
C PHE A 640 -23.78 -29.78 -9.03
N HIS A 641 -24.18 -28.51 -8.84
CA HIS A 641 -25.42 -28.10 -8.15
C HIS A 641 -25.61 -28.69 -6.73
N LEU A 642 -24.51 -29.10 -6.06
CA LEU A 642 -24.52 -29.63 -4.69
C LEU A 642 -24.74 -28.55 -3.63
N LEU A 643 -24.41 -27.30 -3.97
CA LEU A 643 -24.88 -26.12 -3.26
C LEU A 643 -25.99 -25.46 -4.08
N SER A 644 -27.12 -25.16 -3.42
CA SER A 644 -28.14 -24.30 -3.99
C SER A 644 -27.52 -22.97 -4.42
N ASP A 645 -27.78 -22.53 -5.65
CA ASP A 645 -27.55 -21.15 -6.02
C ASP A 645 -28.43 -20.27 -5.12
N GLY A 646 -27.81 -19.63 -4.13
CA GLY A 646 -28.45 -18.81 -3.09
C GLY A 646 -29.24 -17.60 -3.60
N SER A 647 -29.41 -17.50 -4.92
CA SER A 647 -30.38 -16.65 -5.63
C SER A 647 -31.73 -16.63 -4.91
N ASN A 648 -32.32 -17.78 -4.55
CA ASN A 648 -33.69 -17.80 -4.00
C ASN A 648 -33.82 -17.26 -2.57
N THR A 649 -32.74 -17.12 -1.80
CA THR A 649 -32.78 -16.55 -0.43
C THR A 649 -32.07 -15.19 -0.32
N LEU A 650 -31.21 -14.82 -1.29
CA LEU A 650 -30.50 -13.54 -1.31
C LEU A 650 -30.97 -12.55 -2.40
N SER A 651 -31.85 -12.96 -3.33
CA SER A 651 -32.47 -12.06 -4.32
C SER A 651 -33.76 -11.38 -3.83
N VAL A 652 -34.27 -11.75 -2.65
CA VAL A 652 -35.56 -11.27 -2.13
C VAL A 652 -35.52 -9.82 -1.64
N SER A 653 -34.33 -9.24 -1.42
CA SER A 653 -34.19 -7.80 -1.12
C SER A 653 -33.26 -7.10 -2.13
N TYR A 654 -33.76 -6.93 -3.35
CA TYR A 654 -33.67 -5.68 -4.12
C TYR A 654 -34.73 -5.70 -5.23
N LYS A 655 -35.61 -4.69 -5.25
CA LYS A 655 -36.79 -4.63 -6.12
C LYS A 655 -36.39 -4.49 -7.60
N LYS A 656 -36.28 -5.61 -8.33
CA LYS A 656 -36.09 -5.69 -9.79
C LYS A 656 -37.36 -5.21 -10.52
N GLY A 657 -37.68 -3.92 -10.36
CA GLY A 657 -39.03 -3.42 -10.62
C GLY A 657 -39.17 -1.91 -10.82
N ARG A 658 -38.12 -1.22 -11.31
CA ARG A 658 -38.25 0.18 -11.76
C ARG A 658 -37.18 0.68 -12.77
N MET A 659 -36.77 -0.16 -13.72
CA MET A 659 -35.90 0.29 -14.83
C MET A 659 -36.01 -0.52 -16.13
N MET A 660 -36.81 -1.59 -16.16
CA MET A 660 -36.97 -2.44 -17.36
C MET A 660 -38.25 -2.12 -18.17
N LYS A 661 -39.09 -1.20 -17.66
CA LYS A 661 -40.37 -0.80 -18.30
C LYS A 661 -40.27 0.47 -19.14
N ASP A 662 -39.21 1.26 -18.95
CA ASP A 662 -38.96 2.47 -19.75
C ASP A 662 -38.07 2.20 -20.97
N ILE A 663 -37.24 1.14 -20.93
CA ILE A 663 -36.39 0.73 -22.06
C ILE A 663 -37.23 0.04 -23.16
N SER A 664 -38.19 -0.83 -22.79
CA SER A 664 -39.10 -1.45 -23.77
C SER A 664 -39.94 -0.42 -24.53
N ASN A 665 -40.36 0.66 -23.87
CA ASN A 665 -41.13 1.75 -24.49
C ASN A 665 -40.28 2.68 -25.38
N LEU A 666 -38.94 2.60 -25.29
CA LEU A 666 -38.01 3.32 -26.16
C LEU A 666 -37.68 2.49 -27.41
N GLU A 667 -37.48 1.17 -27.28
CA GLU A 667 -37.19 0.29 -28.43
C GLU A 667 -38.39 0.13 -29.37
N GLU A 668 -39.64 0.04 -28.88
CA GLU A 668 -40.84 -0.07 -29.74
C GLU A 668 -41.15 1.22 -30.55
N ASN A 669 -40.70 2.39 -30.09
CA ASN A 669 -40.96 3.69 -30.73
C ASN A 669 -39.97 4.06 -31.85
N ASP A 670 -38.76 3.47 -31.87
CA ASP A 670 -37.78 3.74 -32.93
C ASP A 670 -37.95 2.82 -34.15
N GLU A 671 -38.35 1.55 -33.98
CA GLU A 671 -38.60 0.66 -35.13
C GLU A 671 -39.82 1.09 -35.97
N THR A 672 -40.87 1.62 -35.33
CA THR A 672 -42.06 2.12 -36.04
C THR A 672 -41.80 3.41 -36.85
N ARG A 673 -40.68 4.11 -36.59
CA ARG A 673 -40.33 5.36 -37.27
C ARG A 673 -39.54 5.18 -38.57
N PHE A 674 -38.96 4.00 -38.81
CA PHE A 674 -38.09 3.74 -39.96
C PHE A 674 -38.76 3.04 -41.16
N ILE A 675 -40.02 2.60 -41.04
CA ILE A 675 -40.69 1.78 -42.06
C ILE A 675 -41.69 2.56 -42.94
N LEU A 676 -42.19 3.72 -42.50
CA LEU A 676 -42.98 4.63 -43.36
C LEU A 676 -42.17 5.83 -43.84
N ASN A 677 -41.45 5.69 -44.98
CA ASN A 677 -41.36 6.73 -46.03
C ASN A 677 -40.54 6.31 -47.27
N LYS A 678 -41.25 5.76 -48.26
CA LYS A 678 -40.92 5.62 -49.69
C LYS A 678 -42.26 5.21 -50.34
N VAL A 679 -42.79 5.73 -51.45
CA VAL A 679 -42.30 6.16 -52.80
C VAL A 679 -43.47 7.01 -53.45
N PRO A 680 -43.44 7.59 -54.68
CA PRO A 680 -42.51 8.46 -55.42
C PRO A 680 -43.05 9.92 -55.65
N SER A 681 -42.42 10.65 -56.58
CA SER A 681 -42.63 12.06 -57.00
C SER A 681 -43.76 12.34 -58.00
N GLU A 682 -44.26 13.59 -58.02
CA GLU A 682 -44.67 14.34 -59.22
C GLU A 682 -44.64 15.87 -58.98
N ALA A 683 -44.65 16.71 -60.02
CA ALA A 683 -44.39 18.17 -59.99
C ALA A 683 -45.10 18.89 -61.17
N PRO A 684 -45.12 20.24 -61.32
CA PRO A 684 -45.09 21.37 -60.35
C PRO A 684 -46.13 22.52 -60.59
N SER A 685 -46.25 23.46 -59.62
CA SER A 685 -46.75 24.87 -59.75
C SER A 685 -48.27 25.13 -60.02
N PRO A 686 -48.86 26.35 -59.87
CA PRO A 686 -48.27 27.70 -59.65
C PRO A 686 -48.94 28.60 -58.56
N MET A 687 -48.50 29.88 -58.45
CA MET A 687 -49.04 30.95 -57.56
C MET A 687 -50.33 31.65 -58.09
N PRO A 688 -51.03 32.42 -57.22
CA PRO A 688 -51.90 33.53 -57.64
C PRO A 688 -51.63 34.92 -56.98
N THR A 689 -51.29 35.90 -57.85
CA THR A 689 -51.83 37.29 -57.96
C THR A 689 -51.75 38.35 -56.82
N HIS A 690 -52.11 39.61 -57.17
CA HIS A 690 -51.56 40.89 -56.68
C HIS A 690 -52.68 41.95 -56.43
N ARG A 691 -52.40 43.03 -55.65
CA ARG A 691 -53.14 44.34 -55.52
C ARG A 691 -54.43 44.35 -54.65
N SER A 692 -54.87 45.44 -53.97
CA SER A 692 -54.38 46.85 -53.85
C SER A 692 -55.03 47.72 -52.73
N TYR A 693 -54.25 48.63 -52.13
CA TYR A 693 -54.52 50.03 -51.66
C TYR A 693 -55.73 50.46 -50.77
N LEU A 694 -55.45 51.32 -49.75
CA LEU A 694 -55.89 52.75 -49.66
C LEU A 694 -55.17 53.53 -48.52
N GLY A 695 -55.05 54.87 -48.64
CA GLY A 695 -54.26 55.81 -47.77
C GLY A 695 -55.10 56.56 -46.71
N PRO A 696 -54.90 57.89 -46.42
CA PRO A 696 -53.98 58.94 -46.94
C PRO A 696 -53.03 59.55 -45.83
N GLY A 697 -52.30 60.67 -45.95
CA GLY A 697 -51.86 61.54 -47.07
C GLY A 697 -51.72 63.06 -46.73
N GLY A 698 -50.58 63.71 -47.08
CA GLY A 698 -50.31 65.18 -47.01
C GLY A 698 -49.25 65.65 -45.98
N THR A 699 -48.39 66.68 -46.16
CA THR A 699 -48.06 67.58 -47.30
C THR A 699 -46.68 68.31 -47.15
N SER A 700 -45.70 68.01 -48.01
CA SER A 700 -44.76 68.97 -48.71
C SER A 700 -43.78 69.89 -47.88
N PRO A 701 -42.88 70.74 -48.47
CA PRO A 701 -41.43 70.43 -48.55
C PRO A 701 -40.43 71.61 -48.27
N LEU A 702 -39.10 71.37 -48.26
CA LEU A 702 -38.02 72.17 -48.93
C LEU A 702 -36.58 71.80 -48.47
N GLU A 703 -35.64 71.87 -49.41
CA GLU A 703 -34.15 71.76 -49.30
C GLU A 703 -33.50 73.18 -49.31
N PRO A 704 -32.15 73.43 -49.30
CA PRO A 704 -31.00 72.53 -49.59
C PRO A 704 -29.71 72.68 -48.71
N GLY A 705 -28.72 71.79 -48.95
CA GLY A 705 -27.27 72.18 -48.97
C GLY A 705 -26.24 71.32 -48.19
N GLY A 706 -25.23 70.76 -48.88
CA GLY A 706 -23.91 70.40 -48.30
C GLY A 706 -23.39 68.96 -48.51
N ASP A 707 -22.38 68.80 -49.38
CA ASP A 707 -21.52 67.61 -49.61
C ASP A 707 -20.31 67.55 -48.62
N PRO A 708 -19.40 66.52 -48.59
CA PRO A 708 -19.48 65.10 -49.01
C PRO A 708 -18.76 64.08 -48.04
N ASN A 709 -18.52 62.84 -48.52
CA ASN A 709 -17.71 61.68 -48.00
C ASN A 709 -18.46 60.68 -47.06
N GLY A 710 -18.49 59.35 -47.25
CA GLY A 710 -17.77 58.38 -48.14
C GLY A 710 -16.70 57.58 -47.36
N ARG A 711 -16.53 56.23 -47.37
CA ARG A 711 -17.02 55.05 -48.14
C ARG A 711 -17.03 53.81 -47.17
N TYR A 712 -17.73 52.66 -47.36
CA TYR A 712 -17.49 51.49 -48.25
C TYR A 712 -16.00 51.09 -48.49
N GLY A 713 -15.55 49.84 -48.64
CA GLY A 713 -16.20 48.51 -48.57
C GLY A 713 -15.57 47.50 -49.58
N SER A 714 -15.24 46.27 -49.14
CA SER A 714 -14.98 45.03 -49.93
C SER A 714 -13.69 44.88 -50.79
N GLY A 715 -13.18 43.64 -50.96
CA GLY A 715 -12.25 43.26 -52.05
C GLY A 715 -11.19 42.17 -51.74
N TYR A 716 -11.22 41.02 -52.45
CA TYR A 716 -10.25 39.90 -52.37
C TYR A 716 -8.97 40.13 -53.21
N LEU A 717 -7.82 39.52 -52.84
CA LEU A 717 -7.05 38.58 -53.70
C LEU A 717 -5.75 37.99 -53.07
N LEU A 718 -5.30 36.89 -53.70
CA LEU A 718 -4.25 35.90 -53.39
C LEU A 718 -2.78 36.35 -53.08
N ALA A 719 -2.08 35.42 -52.39
CA ALA A 719 -0.72 34.88 -52.66
C ALA A 719 0.48 35.20 -51.73
N SER A 720 1.28 34.14 -51.53
CA SER A 720 2.72 34.06 -51.15
C SER A 720 3.23 34.62 -49.81
N THR A 721 3.55 33.67 -48.91
CA THR A 721 4.73 33.65 -48.01
C THR A 721 6.04 33.76 -48.81
N PRO A 722 7.17 34.27 -48.27
CA PRO A 722 7.96 33.55 -47.25
C PRO A 722 8.64 34.43 -46.16
N GLU A 723 9.14 33.75 -45.10
CA GLU A 723 10.36 34.06 -44.31
C GLU A 723 10.49 35.44 -43.59
N SER A 724 11.17 35.61 -42.45
CA SER A 724 11.83 34.72 -41.47
C SER A 724 12.18 35.54 -40.20
N GLU A 725 12.65 34.89 -39.13
CA GLU A 725 13.39 35.45 -37.97
C GLU A 725 12.66 36.57 -37.15
N LEU A 726 12.28 36.33 -35.88
CA LEU A 726 13.15 35.98 -34.75
C LEU A 726 12.51 35.00 -33.75
#